data_AF-X6FVQ6-F1
#
_entry.id   AF-X6FVQ6-F1
#
_cell.length_a   1.000
_cell.length_b   1.000
_cell.length_c   1.000
_cell.angle_alpha   90.00
_cell.angle_beta   90.00
_cell.angle_gamma   90.00
#
_symmetry.space_group_name_H-M   'P 1'
#
loop_
_entity.id
_entity.type
_entity.pdbx_description
1 polymer ?
#
loop_
_entity_poly.entity_id
_entity_poly.type
_entity_poly.pdbx_seq_one_letter_code
_entity_poly.pdbx_strand_id
1 'polypeptide(L)'
;MDIEEWLRGLELQQYVTAFRENNVEADVLLRLTAEDLKDIGVSSVGHRRKLWDAIAELRDRSSPTPVDKAKASTQVTEHASAVVSPSGGERRQLTVMFTDLVGSTALSARLDPEEMREIIRGYQNCCTGEITRFGGHIAKFMGDGVLAYFGWPHAHEDDAERAVRAGLAVTRAVGGLPAPQGSCLAARVGIATGLVVVGDLVGSGPSQEHSVTGDTPNLAARLQACAGHGEVLVAEGTRRLLGQVFAFSERDGLALKGYNASVRAYAIVGSGSTESRFGALHGLEVAPLIGREREFAILLDAWAGIADGQGRVVLLVGEPGIGKSRLVEALKSRLDASPHARLEYQGSPLHAQTALHPFASELARTAGFRREDGTAAQRQKLNALLTRRLGTSATAAAPFLAALLALPAEGALSPDLTPQQVKAKTLAILMTQVEALALCGPLLLVFEDVHWADPTSLELLAALAERAASLPVLMIVSHRPEFTAAWSDLPHTLSLTLDRLNRRDAATLAERTADPGRLQPTAIQRIVSRADGVPLFIEELARVVLETGPPGEAESDLSEMSRPSQKEIPSTLSGLLSARLDRLGSAKEVLQVGSAIGREFSRDLAIAVLRVESGSADEALERAVASGLIVREGAGPSVTYRFRHALIQEAAYASLLKSRRRSLHARIAYLADARTSEFRAYGPEWLARHYAEAGEINRAAALWLEAARQAKATFATREAASHLSACLATSRSLAGGAEVTPEIRHIRTDAFVMLGDLASLAEDIATSDDHYRQAIYEASDPEVRQRIEKKRHHCRMTKRGSAPIAFYEHGAGDTTLLFVSTQAVGLAMFQPFLERFCDNFRVITVDPRGSGRSVGLRRPYTIAEHASDALAVIRELGPTRLIGVGISLGANVLFRVAHQAPELLSGIVTIGAPTAGQGLEHFSDDWIALQAEMRRTGEVEPMLRLHVGQIFSEPEMHEMLDSVVRSRLKLPKETLLSFFLDATDGDVTGILPAVHAPTLVTHGAEDRLVSLAAAELTASLLPNATLHVFNGKGHLPLFTATAEFCNVLEAFIRSLAAGRPA
;
A
#
# COMPACT_ATOMS: atom_id res chain seq x y z
N MET A 1 16.24 42.92 36.05
CA MET A 1 15.68 43.07 34.69
C MET A 1 14.86 44.35 34.70
N ASP A 2 15.00 45.21 33.70
CA ASP A 2 14.11 46.37 33.57
C ASP A 2 12.83 45.94 32.83
N ILE A 3 11.67 46.16 33.46
CA ILE A 3 10.37 45.77 32.93
C ILE A 3 9.83 46.79 31.92
N GLU A 4 10.20 48.05 32.02
CA GLU A 4 9.85 49.05 31.01
C GLU A 4 10.60 48.79 29.70
N GLU A 5 11.89 48.44 29.78
CA GLU A 5 12.68 48.05 28.61
C GLU A 5 12.20 46.72 28.01
N TRP A 6 11.88 45.73 28.84
CA TRP A 6 11.33 44.44 28.38
C TRP A 6 9.95 44.57 27.72
N LEU A 7 9.01 45.30 28.31
CA LEU A 7 7.71 45.57 27.71
C LEU A 7 7.83 46.33 26.38
N ARG A 8 8.80 47.25 26.27
CA ARG A 8 9.11 47.97 25.03
C ARG A 8 9.70 47.03 23.96
N GLY A 9 10.57 46.09 24.35
CA GLY A 9 11.08 45.02 23.47
C GLY A 9 10.01 44.06 22.97
N LEU A 10 8.88 43.93 23.68
CA LEU A 10 7.70 43.19 23.24
C LEU A 10 6.68 44.03 22.45
N GLU A 11 6.96 45.31 22.18
CA GLU A 11 6.03 46.28 21.55
C GLU A 11 4.76 46.55 22.39
N LEU A 12 4.86 46.39 23.72
CA LEU A 12 3.76 46.47 24.68
C LEU A 12 3.94 47.59 25.72
N GLN A 13 4.76 48.60 25.41
CA GLN A 13 5.09 49.74 26.28
C GLN A 13 3.87 50.50 26.85
N GLN A 14 2.71 50.40 26.22
CA GLN A 14 1.44 50.96 26.72
C GLN A 14 0.98 50.39 28.08
N TYR A 15 1.50 49.22 28.50
CA TYR A 15 1.18 48.59 29.79
C TYR A 15 2.20 48.90 30.90
N VAL A 16 3.23 49.70 30.62
CA VAL A 16 4.28 50.04 31.61
C VAL A 16 3.70 50.71 32.85
N THR A 17 2.78 51.67 32.67
CA THR A 17 2.09 52.33 33.79
C THR A 17 1.31 51.32 34.62
N ALA A 18 0.56 50.42 33.98
CA ALA A 18 -0.26 49.41 34.67
C ALA A 18 0.59 48.39 35.46
N PHE A 19 1.72 47.94 34.91
CA PHE A 19 2.67 47.07 35.62
C PHE A 19 3.32 47.80 36.79
N ARG A 20 3.67 49.09 36.63
CA ARG A 20 4.27 49.92 37.69
C ARG A 20 3.28 50.23 38.82
N GLU A 21 2.04 50.59 38.52
CA GLU A 21 0.99 50.88 39.51
C GLU A 21 0.58 49.65 40.32
N ASN A 22 0.69 48.45 39.74
CA ASN A 22 0.45 47.18 40.43
C ASN A 22 1.73 46.56 41.04
N ASN A 23 2.84 47.30 41.09
CA ASN A 23 4.14 46.87 41.66
C ASN A 23 4.66 45.53 41.12
N VAL A 24 4.47 45.28 39.82
CA VAL A 24 5.02 44.09 39.15
C VAL A 24 6.52 44.30 38.93
N GLU A 25 7.32 43.83 39.89
CA GLU A 25 8.79 43.73 39.78
C GLU A 25 9.24 42.38 39.18
N ALA A 26 10.54 42.20 38.94
CA ALA A 26 11.07 41.11 38.11
C ALA A 26 10.88 39.70 38.71
N ASP A 27 10.73 39.58 40.02
CA ASP A 27 10.42 38.32 40.72
C ASP A 27 8.91 38.01 40.70
N VAL A 28 8.06 39.04 40.76
CA VAL A 28 6.60 38.96 40.59
C VAL A 28 6.24 38.63 39.14
N LEU A 29 6.94 39.22 38.17
CA LEU A 29 6.75 38.99 36.74
C LEU A 29 6.81 37.50 36.38
N LEU A 30 7.80 36.78 36.93
CA LEU A 30 7.97 35.33 36.75
C LEU A 30 6.87 34.50 37.44
N ARG A 31 5.95 35.10 38.19
CA ARG A 31 4.89 34.41 38.95
C ARG A 31 3.46 34.77 38.54
N LEU A 32 3.27 35.84 37.76
CA LEU A 32 1.96 36.19 37.21
C LEU A 32 1.28 35.00 36.52
N THR A 33 -0.05 34.98 36.59
CA THR A 33 -0.98 34.11 35.85
C THR A 33 -1.67 34.89 34.71
N ALA A 34 -2.37 34.17 33.83
CA ALA A 34 -3.14 34.78 32.75
C ALA A 34 -4.34 35.62 33.25
N GLU A 35 -4.76 35.45 34.50
CA GLU A 35 -5.82 36.24 35.13
C GLU A 35 -5.25 37.45 35.89
N ASP A 36 -4.10 37.34 36.56
CA ASP A 36 -3.40 38.53 37.13
C ASP A 36 -3.10 39.56 36.02
N LEU A 37 -2.65 39.11 34.85
CA LEU A 37 -2.45 39.96 33.68
C LEU A 37 -3.71 40.70 33.23
N LYS A 38 -4.90 40.10 33.42
CA LYS A 38 -6.20 40.70 33.06
C LYS A 38 -6.64 41.71 34.12
N ASP A 39 -6.41 41.40 35.38
CA ASP A 39 -6.82 42.22 36.52
C ASP A 39 -5.93 43.48 36.66
N ILE A 40 -4.65 43.41 36.27
CA ILE A 40 -3.79 44.61 36.04
C ILE A 40 -4.12 45.35 34.71
N GLY A 41 -5.23 45.02 34.04
CA GLY A 41 -5.78 45.81 32.93
C GLY A 41 -5.37 45.39 31.52
N VAL A 42 -4.64 44.28 31.30
CA VAL A 42 -4.37 43.78 29.94
C VAL A 42 -5.61 43.06 29.39
N SER A 43 -6.59 43.84 28.96
CA SER A 43 -7.88 43.34 28.42
C SER A 43 -7.72 42.56 27.11
N SER A 44 -6.78 42.95 26.25
CA SER A 44 -6.50 42.30 24.96
C SER A 44 -5.98 40.87 25.15
N VAL A 45 -6.73 39.89 24.67
CA VAL A 45 -6.36 38.46 24.69
C VAL A 45 -5.04 38.22 23.94
N GLY A 46 -4.82 38.92 22.82
CA GLY A 46 -3.57 38.81 22.05
C GLY A 46 -2.36 39.34 22.84
N HIS A 47 -2.51 40.46 23.54
CA HIS A 47 -1.43 41.02 24.36
C HIS A 47 -1.15 40.17 25.60
N ARG A 48 -2.19 39.65 26.28
CA ARG A 48 -2.00 38.68 27.37
C ARG A 48 -1.26 37.44 26.92
N ARG A 49 -1.53 36.92 25.72
CA ARG A 49 -0.83 35.74 25.20
C ARG A 49 0.63 36.03 24.83
N LYS A 50 0.91 37.17 24.16
CA LYS A 50 2.29 37.63 23.88
C LYS A 50 3.10 37.82 25.17
N LEU A 51 2.48 38.33 26.25
CA LEU A 51 3.09 38.43 27.58
C LEU A 51 3.26 37.07 28.25
N TRP A 52 2.26 36.18 28.17
CA TRP A 52 2.29 34.85 28.78
C TRP A 52 3.43 33.99 28.23
N ASP A 53 3.53 33.94 26.90
CA ASP A 53 4.53 33.14 26.20
C ASP A 53 5.95 33.69 26.46
N ALA A 54 6.11 35.02 26.55
CA ALA A 54 7.37 35.67 26.93
C ALA A 54 7.75 35.46 28.41
N ILE A 55 6.78 35.45 29.34
CA ILE A 55 7.02 35.11 30.75
C ILE A 55 7.44 33.64 30.89
N ALA A 56 6.84 32.73 30.10
CA ALA A 56 7.26 31.34 30.05
C ALA A 56 8.71 31.19 29.56
N GLU A 57 9.09 31.89 28.49
CA GLU A 57 10.47 31.87 27.98
C GLU A 57 11.48 32.41 29.02
N LEU A 58 11.10 33.43 29.81
CA LEU A 58 11.92 33.92 30.92
C LEU A 58 12.04 32.91 32.07
N ARG A 59 11.00 32.11 32.37
CA ARG A 59 11.08 31.02 33.36
C ARG A 59 12.08 29.95 32.93
N ASP A 60 12.04 29.54 31.66
CA ASP A 60 12.98 28.56 31.12
C ASP A 60 14.42 29.09 31.13
N ARG A 61 14.63 30.34 30.72
CA ARG A 61 15.94 31.04 30.79
C ARG A 61 16.45 31.28 32.22
N SER A 62 15.58 31.22 33.23
CA SER A 62 15.94 31.41 34.66
C SER A 62 16.33 30.09 35.37
N SER A 63 16.24 28.96 34.69
CA SER A 63 16.53 27.64 35.26
C SER A 63 18.01 27.26 35.08
N PRO A 64 18.78 26.94 36.15
CA PRO A 64 20.22 26.73 36.04
C PRO A 64 20.59 25.37 35.44
N THR A 65 21.19 25.36 34.24
CA THR A 65 21.79 24.19 33.59
C THR A 65 23.14 23.79 34.19
N PRO A 66 23.38 22.50 34.50
CA PRO A 66 24.71 21.92 34.64
C PRO A 66 25.31 21.52 33.29
N VAL A 67 26.63 21.65 33.13
CA VAL A 67 27.38 21.20 31.94
C VAL A 67 28.44 20.17 32.37
N ASP A 68 28.62 19.14 31.54
CA ASP A 68 29.69 18.13 31.51
C ASP A 68 30.35 17.64 32.81
N LYS A 69 30.12 16.35 33.11
CA LYS A 69 31.23 15.38 33.20
C LYS A 69 30.78 13.94 33.09
N ALA A 70 31.64 13.10 32.51
CA ALA A 70 31.46 11.67 32.38
C ALA A 70 32.23 10.87 33.45
N LYS A 71 31.85 9.59 33.60
CA LYS A 71 32.45 8.48 34.37
C LYS A 71 31.86 8.18 35.76
N ALA A 72 31.94 6.89 36.09
CA ALA A 72 31.71 6.19 37.36
C ALA A 72 30.26 5.98 37.82
N SER A 73 29.90 4.70 38.01
CA SER A 73 28.84 4.20 38.90
C SER A 73 29.24 4.45 40.38
N THR A 74 28.41 4.28 41.41
CA THR A 74 27.60 3.09 41.79
C THR A 74 26.76 3.39 43.06
N GLN A 75 25.61 2.71 43.26
CA GLN A 75 24.77 2.69 44.50
C GLN A 75 24.11 4.05 44.91
N VAL A 76 23.04 4.16 45.73
CA VAL A 76 22.41 3.27 46.75
C VAL A 76 20.84 3.43 46.74
N THR A 77 20.10 2.34 47.06
CA THR A 77 18.68 2.17 47.54
C THR A 77 17.50 3.13 47.20
N GLU A 78 16.47 2.54 46.58
CA GLU A 78 15.05 2.36 47.01
C GLU A 78 14.11 3.48 47.55
N HIS A 79 12.83 3.30 47.20
CA HIS A 79 11.58 3.87 47.74
C HIS A 79 11.25 5.35 47.40
N ALA A 80 10.02 5.75 47.04
CA ALA A 80 8.75 5.01 46.87
C ALA A 80 7.88 5.57 45.72
N SER A 81 6.77 4.86 45.42
CA SER A 81 5.91 5.01 44.25
C SER A 81 5.07 6.30 44.15
N ALA A 82 4.97 6.84 42.93
CA ALA A 82 3.79 7.58 42.44
C ALA A 82 3.60 7.36 40.93
N VAL A 83 2.63 6.54 40.53
CA VAL A 83 2.36 6.24 39.10
C VAL A 83 1.51 7.36 38.49
N VAL A 84 2.13 8.28 37.75
CA VAL A 84 1.42 9.28 36.95
C VAL A 84 1.16 8.72 35.56
N SER A 85 0.01 8.07 35.37
CA SER A 85 -0.47 7.63 34.06
C SER A 85 -0.87 8.84 33.20
N PRO A 86 -0.26 9.08 32.02
CA PRO A 86 -0.65 10.20 31.16
C PRO A 86 -2.04 9.99 30.55
N SER A 87 -3.04 10.73 31.05
CA SER A 87 -4.44 10.57 30.67
C SER A 87 -4.76 11.18 29.29
N GLY A 88 -4.31 10.53 28.22
CA GLY A 88 -4.84 10.75 26.88
C GLY A 88 -6.19 10.06 26.71
N GLY A 89 -7.16 10.74 26.07
CA GLY A 89 -8.48 10.16 25.83
C GLY A 89 -8.46 8.92 24.91
N GLU A 90 -9.54 8.16 24.91
CA GLU A 90 -9.71 6.95 24.08
C GLU A 90 -11.02 6.95 23.28
N ARG A 91 -11.08 6.17 22.19
CA ARG A 91 -12.34 5.81 21.54
C ARG A 91 -12.77 4.46 22.08
N ARG A 92 -13.93 4.42 22.73
CA ARG A 92 -14.52 3.19 23.26
C ARG A 92 -15.96 3.05 22.80
N GLN A 93 -16.42 1.81 22.71
CA GLN A 93 -17.85 1.53 22.82
C GLN A 93 -18.21 1.60 24.31
N LEU A 94 -19.15 2.47 24.66
CA LEU A 94 -19.55 2.74 26.05
C LEU A 94 -21.07 2.65 26.16
N THR A 95 -21.57 2.08 27.26
CA THR A 95 -22.98 2.18 27.63
C THR A 95 -23.17 3.35 28.58
N VAL A 96 -24.01 4.29 28.20
CA VAL A 96 -24.37 5.47 29.00
C VAL A 96 -25.78 5.28 29.54
N MET A 97 -25.93 5.45 30.86
CA MET A 97 -27.21 5.47 31.55
C MET A 97 -27.49 6.88 32.08
N PHE A 98 -28.71 7.36 31.87
CA PHE A 98 -29.24 8.55 32.50
C PHE A 98 -30.47 8.17 33.33
N THR A 99 -30.53 8.60 34.58
CA THR A 99 -31.70 8.42 35.47
C THR A 99 -32.15 9.74 36.05
N ASP A 100 -33.46 9.93 36.20
CA ASP A 100 -34.09 11.18 36.61
C ASP A 100 -35.31 10.92 37.53
N LEU A 101 -35.58 11.85 38.45
CA LEU A 101 -36.68 11.76 39.42
C LEU A 101 -37.98 12.33 38.85
N VAL A 102 -38.98 11.48 38.63
CA VAL A 102 -40.23 11.89 37.99
C VAL A 102 -41.03 12.85 38.87
N GLY A 103 -41.42 14.00 38.31
CA GLY A 103 -42.25 14.99 38.97
C GLY A 103 -41.49 15.98 39.88
N SER A 104 -40.16 15.91 39.92
CA SER A 104 -39.27 16.78 40.71
C SER A 104 -39.70 18.27 40.74
N THR A 105 -39.93 18.89 39.58
CA THR A 105 -40.31 20.31 39.47
C THR A 105 -41.66 20.63 40.14
N ALA A 106 -42.59 19.67 40.16
CA ALA A 106 -43.88 19.82 40.83
C ALA A 106 -43.80 19.55 42.34
N LEU A 107 -42.78 18.83 42.80
CA LEU A 107 -42.43 18.68 44.22
C LEU A 107 -41.73 19.94 44.74
N SER A 108 -40.73 20.47 44.02
CA SER A 108 -40.05 21.75 44.33
C SER A 108 -40.98 22.97 44.40
N ALA A 109 -42.18 22.88 43.83
CA ALA A 109 -43.20 23.93 43.85
C ALA A 109 -44.23 23.76 45.01
N ARG A 110 -44.06 22.74 45.86
CA ARG A 110 -45.01 22.34 46.93
C ARG A 110 -44.38 22.00 48.27
N LEU A 111 -43.06 21.76 48.29
CA LEU A 111 -42.26 21.40 49.46
C LEU A 111 -41.29 22.53 49.79
N ASP A 112 -40.78 22.54 51.02
CA ASP A 112 -39.71 23.48 51.39
C ASP A 112 -38.39 23.13 50.67
N PRO A 113 -37.53 24.12 50.32
CA PRO A 113 -36.21 23.85 49.75
C PRO A 113 -35.31 22.92 50.58
N GLU A 114 -35.45 22.86 51.90
CA GLU A 114 -34.73 21.90 52.75
C GLU A 114 -35.28 20.48 52.59
N GLU A 115 -36.61 20.29 52.65
CA GLU A 115 -37.27 19.00 52.39
C GLU A 115 -36.92 18.45 51.00
N MET A 116 -36.98 19.31 49.97
CA MET A 116 -36.65 18.94 48.59
C MET A 116 -35.17 18.57 48.44
N ARG A 117 -34.27 19.23 49.20
CA ARG A 117 -32.83 18.90 49.22
C ARG A 117 -32.58 17.53 49.87
N GLU A 118 -33.32 17.16 50.91
CA GLU A 118 -33.23 15.83 51.51
C GLU A 118 -33.75 14.74 50.56
N ILE A 119 -34.86 14.98 49.86
CA ILE A 119 -35.40 14.06 48.84
C ILE A 119 -34.40 13.85 47.69
N ILE A 120 -33.82 14.93 47.15
CA ILE A 120 -32.80 14.84 46.09
C ILE A 120 -31.57 14.07 46.58
N ARG A 121 -31.09 14.34 47.80
CA ARG A 121 -29.95 13.59 48.40
C ARG A 121 -30.27 12.11 48.58
N GLY A 122 -31.46 11.77 49.07
CA GLY A 122 -31.92 10.39 49.22
C GLY A 122 -31.95 9.64 47.89
N TYR A 123 -32.52 10.26 46.86
CA TYR A 123 -32.53 9.75 45.49
C TYR A 123 -31.11 9.59 44.90
N GLN A 124 -30.23 10.59 45.04
CA GLN A 124 -28.85 10.53 44.54
C GLN A 124 -28.04 9.41 45.22
N ASN A 125 -28.19 9.24 46.53
CA ASN A 125 -27.56 8.16 47.29
C ASN A 125 -28.08 6.79 46.84
N CYS A 126 -29.39 6.64 46.66
CA CYS A 126 -30.03 5.42 46.15
C CYS A 126 -29.52 5.04 44.75
N CYS A 127 -29.43 6.01 43.84
CA CYS A 127 -28.88 5.81 42.51
C CYS A 127 -27.40 5.39 42.57
N THR A 128 -26.60 6.11 43.37
CA THR A 128 -25.17 5.84 43.54
C THR A 128 -24.90 4.42 44.06
N GLY A 129 -25.71 3.94 45.02
CA GLY A 129 -25.60 2.59 45.57
C GLY A 129 -25.81 1.52 44.50
N GLU A 130 -26.96 1.53 43.81
CA GLU A 130 -27.28 0.49 42.83
C GLU A 130 -26.43 0.59 41.54
N ILE A 131 -26.07 1.79 41.08
CA ILE A 131 -25.19 1.95 39.91
C ILE A 131 -23.78 1.39 40.20
N THR A 132 -23.19 1.75 41.34
CA THR A 132 -21.87 1.27 41.76
C THR A 132 -21.88 -0.25 42.02
N ARG A 133 -22.98 -0.79 42.58
CA ARG A 133 -23.19 -2.24 42.79
C ARG A 133 -23.10 -3.06 41.51
N PHE A 134 -23.64 -2.56 40.39
CA PHE A 134 -23.50 -3.18 39.07
C PHE A 134 -22.24 -2.73 38.32
N GLY A 135 -21.33 -2.01 39.00
CA GLY A 135 -20.03 -1.59 38.47
C GLY A 135 -20.10 -0.52 37.38
N GLY A 136 -21.13 0.34 37.43
CA GLY A 136 -21.18 1.58 36.68
C GLY A 136 -20.44 2.70 37.42
N HIS A 137 -19.77 3.56 36.66
CA HIS A 137 -19.07 4.74 37.16
C HIS A 137 -20.00 5.95 37.14
N ILE A 138 -20.27 6.57 38.29
CA ILE A 138 -21.01 7.84 38.36
C ILE A 138 -20.18 8.93 37.68
N ALA A 139 -20.71 9.51 36.60
CA ALA A 139 -20.04 10.53 35.82
C ALA A 139 -20.34 11.94 36.30
N LYS A 140 -21.62 12.23 36.60
CA LYS A 140 -22.07 13.56 37.03
C LYS A 140 -23.42 13.51 37.74
N PHE A 141 -23.58 14.38 38.73
CA PHE A 141 -24.88 14.73 39.32
C PHE A 141 -25.41 16.01 38.65
N MET A 142 -26.69 16.01 38.26
CA MET A 142 -27.33 17.09 37.51
C MET A 142 -28.65 17.47 38.19
N GLY A 143 -28.59 17.81 39.49
CA GLY A 143 -29.77 18.07 40.31
C GLY A 143 -30.53 16.77 40.62
N ASP A 144 -31.71 16.65 40.03
CA ASP A 144 -32.56 15.44 39.98
C ASP A 144 -32.05 14.39 38.98
N GLY A 145 -31.16 14.75 38.04
CA GLY A 145 -30.50 13.81 37.12
C GLY A 145 -29.23 13.17 37.69
N VAL A 146 -28.97 11.90 37.33
CA VAL A 146 -27.68 11.22 37.51
C VAL A 146 -27.24 10.59 36.19
N LEU A 147 -26.00 10.90 35.78
CA LEU A 147 -25.34 10.35 34.60
C LEU A 147 -24.32 9.29 35.03
N ALA A 148 -24.35 8.11 34.41
CA ALA A 148 -23.43 7.01 34.69
C ALA A 148 -22.91 6.31 33.42
N TYR A 149 -21.69 5.77 33.52
CA TYR A 149 -21.00 5.07 32.44
C TYR A 149 -20.73 3.62 32.83
N PHE A 150 -21.07 2.69 31.95
CA PHE A 150 -20.71 1.27 32.03
C PHE A 150 -19.76 0.97 30.86
N GLY A 151 -18.60 0.39 31.18
CA GLY A 151 -17.45 0.27 30.27
C GLY A 151 -16.31 1.27 30.48
N TRP A 152 -16.35 2.02 31.58
CA TRP A 152 -15.30 2.95 31.98
C TRP A 152 -15.08 2.91 33.50
N PRO A 153 -13.83 2.92 34.00
CA PRO A 153 -12.56 2.86 33.26
C PRO A 153 -12.23 1.44 32.71
N HIS A 154 -12.97 0.42 33.13
CA HIS A 154 -12.80 -0.96 32.67
C HIS A 154 -14.02 -1.41 31.85
N ALA A 155 -13.79 -2.12 30.75
CA ALA A 155 -14.84 -2.71 29.92
C ALA A 155 -15.09 -4.19 30.24
N HIS A 156 -16.35 -4.58 30.11
CA HIS A 156 -16.89 -5.90 30.37
C HIS A 156 -17.83 -6.27 29.21
N GLU A 157 -17.82 -7.54 28.83
CA GLU A 157 -18.63 -8.08 27.72
C GLU A 157 -20.14 -7.84 27.95
N ASP A 158 -20.54 -7.66 29.21
CA ASP A 158 -21.90 -7.47 29.72
C ASP A 158 -22.25 -6.02 30.13
N ASP A 159 -21.44 -4.98 29.83
CA ASP A 159 -21.71 -3.60 30.29
C ASP A 159 -23.09 -3.03 29.87
N ALA A 160 -23.65 -3.47 28.74
CA ALA A 160 -25.02 -3.14 28.35
C ALA A 160 -26.06 -3.77 29.30
N GLU A 161 -25.85 -5.03 29.68
CA GLU A 161 -26.68 -5.76 30.65
C GLU A 161 -26.55 -5.15 32.05
N ARG A 162 -25.33 -4.85 32.50
CA ARG A 162 -25.05 -4.24 33.81
C ARG A 162 -25.76 -2.91 33.98
N ALA A 163 -25.75 -2.07 32.93
CA ALA A 163 -26.53 -0.82 32.90
C ALA A 163 -28.04 -1.06 33.02
N VAL A 164 -28.60 -2.09 32.36
CA VAL A 164 -30.02 -2.44 32.50
C VAL A 164 -30.34 -2.99 33.88
N ARG A 165 -29.49 -3.85 34.46
CA ARG A 165 -29.68 -4.35 35.84
C ARG A 165 -29.63 -3.19 36.85
N ALA A 166 -28.73 -2.23 36.67
CA ALA A 166 -28.69 -1.00 37.46
C ALA A 166 -29.97 -0.17 37.28
N GLY A 167 -30.40 0.12 36.05
CA GLY A 167 -31.64 0.85 35.78
C GLY A 167 -32.86 0.20 36.44
N LEU A 168 -33.01 -1.12 36.29
CA LEU A 168 -34.08 -1.90 36.93
C LEU A 168 -33.96 -1.96 38.46
N ALA A 169 -32.77 -1.81 39.03
CA ALA A 169 -32.58 -1.74 40.48
C ALA A 169 -32.91 -0.34 41.02
N VAL A 170 -32.45 0.72 40.33
CA VAL A 170 -32.77 2.11 40.65
C VAL A 170 -34.27 2.36 40.61
N THR A 171 -34.99 1.93 39.57
CA THR A 171 -36.45 2.16 39.49
C THR A 171 -37.24 1.49 40.61
N ARG A 172 -36.81 0.29 41.06
CA ARG A 172 -37.41 -0.40 42.22
C ARG A 172 -37.03 0.23 43.55
N ALA A 173 -35.75 0.57 43.74
CA ALA A 173 -35.24 1.10 45.00
C ALA A 173 -35.76 2.52 45.29
N VAL A 174 -35.84 3.38 44.26
CA VAL A 174 -36.44 4.73 44.38
C VAL A 174 -37.93 4.65 44.73
N GLY A 175 -38.64 3.63 44.23
CA GLY A 175 -40.03 3.34 44.61
C GLY A 175 -40.25 2.97 46.08
N GLY A 176 -39.19 2.61 46.81
CA GLY A 176 -39.20 2.34 48.24
C GLY A 176 -38.72 3.49 49.13
N LEU A 177 -38.34 4.64 48.56
CA LEU A 177 -37.93 5.81 49.33
C LEU A 177 -39.15 6.52 49.96
N PRO A 178 -39.02 7.06 51.18
CA PRO A 178 -40.09 7.83 51.81
C PRO A 178 -40.40 9.10 51.01
N ALA A 179 -41.67 9.33 50.73
CA ALA A 179 -42.15 10.52 50.02
C ALA A 179 -43.22 11.26 50.84
N PRO A 180 -43.38 12.59 50.66
CA PRO A 180 -44.42 13.34 51.33
C PRO A 180 -45.83 12.82 51.04
N GLN A 181 -46.70 12.92 52.04
CA GLN A 181 -48.16 12.83 51.92
C GLN A 181 -48.69 11.49 51.34
N GLY A 182 -47.90 10.41 51.43
CA GLY A 182 -48.29 9.07 50.95
C GLY A 182 -48.18 8.87 49.43
N SER A 183 -47.45 9.76 48.75
CA SER A 183 -47.01 9.53 47.37
C SER A 183 -45.90 8.47 47.29
N CYS A 184 -45.56 8.03 46.07
CA CYS A 184 -44.38 7.20 45.82
C CYS A 184 -43.43 7.96 44.89
N LEU A 185 -42.14 8.01 45.22
CA LEU A 185 -41.13 8.50 44.28
C LEU A 185 -40.96 7.50 43.14
N ALA A 186 -40.66 7.98 41.93
CA ALA A 186 -40.36 7.12 40.79
C ALA A 186 -39.16 7.65 40.04
N ALA A 187 -38.23 6.77 39.67
CA ALA A 187 -37.19 7.08 38.70
C ALA A 187 -37.68 6.75 37.28
N ARG A 188 -37.10 7.41 36.27
CA ARG A 188 -37.20 7.04 34.86
C ARG A 188 -35.81 6.96 34.26
N VAL A 189 -35.54 5.92 33.47
CA VAL A 189 -34.16 5.57 33.04
C VAL A 189 -34.07 5.42 31.52
N GLY A 190 -33.04 6.02 30.94
CA GLY A 190 -32.68 5.90 29.53
C GLY A 190 -31.26 5.40 29.35
N ILE A 191 -31.08 4.38 28.50
CA ILE A 191 -29.78 3.73 28.27
C ILE A 191 -29.48 3.70 26.78
N ALA A 192 -28.26 4.11 26.40
CA ALA A 192 -27.76 3.99 25.04
C ALA A 192 -26.33 3.47 25.03
N THR A 193 -25.99 2.66 24.03
CA THR A 193 -24.65 2.09 23.82
C THR A 193 -24.16 2.45 22.43
N GLY A 194 -22.93 2.97 22.34
CA GLY A 194 -22.36 3.43 21.08
C GLY A 194 -20.91 3.86 21.21
N LEU A 195 -20.28 4.18 20.09
CA LEU A 195 -18.92 4.69 20.06
C LEU A 195 -18.87 6.14 20.59
N VAL A 196 -18.01 6.38 21.57
CA VAL A 196 -17.75 7.69 22.17
C VAL A 196 -16.25 7.95 22.25
N VAL A 197 -15.88 9.22 22.42
CA VAL A 197 -14.56 9.62 22.88
C VAL A 197 -14.66 9.88 24.39
N VAL A 198 -13.90 9.15 25.21
CA VAL A 198 -13.74 9.46 26.63
C VAL A 198 -12.45 10.24 26.79
N GLY A 199 -12.52 11.47 27.30
CA GLY A 199 -11.35 12.31 27.55
C GLY A 199 -11.56 13.76 27.16
N ASP A 200 -11.77 14.59 28.17
CA ASP A 200 -10.91 15.74 28.49
C ASP A 200 -11.16 16.08 29.97
N LEU A 201 -10.13 16.58 30.68
CA LEU A 201 -10.24 17.08 32.05
C LEU A 201 -10.70 18.53 32.01
N VAL A 202 -11.95 18.79 32.43
CA VAL A 202 -12.54 20.13 32.43
C VAL A 202 -12.95 20.52 33.85
N GLY A 203 -12.03 21.14 34.58
CA GLY A 203 -12.27 21.69 35.91
C GLY A 203 -11.01 21.74 36.78
N SER A 204 -10.91 22.79 37.62
CA SER A 204 -9.83 22.96 38.60
C SER A 204 -10.39 22.79 40.01
N GLY A 205 -10.15 21.64 40.63
CA GLY A 205 -10.61 21.36 41.99
C GLY A 205 -10.74 19.85 42.28
N PRO A 206 -11.34 19.46 43.42
CA PRO A 206 -11.59 18.05 43.76
C PRO A 206 -12.64 17.37 42.85
N SER A 207 -13.35 18.13 42.01
CA SER A 207 -14.27 17.61 41.00
C SER A 207 -13.55 17.40 39.65
N GLN A 208 -12.66 16.42 39.59
CA GLN A 208 -12.03 15.99 38.33
C GLN A 208 -13.04 15.18 37.50
N GLU A 209 -13.74 15.83 36.58
CA GLU A 209 -14.72 15.18 35.71
C GLU A 209 -14.09 14.74 34.37
N HIS A 210 -14.39 13.50 33.95
CA HIS A 210 -14.05 12.99 32.61
C HIS A 210 -15.17 13.26 31.62
N SER A 211 -14.94 14.17 30.68
CA SER A 211 -15.89 14.43 29.58
C SER A 211 -16.01 13.22 28.63
N VAL A 212 -17.24 12.90 28.22
CA VAL A 212 -17.54 11.88 27.21
C VAL A 212 -18.28 12.52 26.04
N THR A 213 -17.64 12.53 24.88
CA THR A 213 -18.14 13.20 23.67
C THR A 213 -18.61 12.20 22.63
N GLY A 214 -19.85 12.36 22.16
CA GLY A 214 -20.48 11.55 21.12
C GLY A 214 -22.01 11.70 21.14
N ASP A 215 -22.71 10.97 20.26
CA ASP A 215 -24.18 10.98 20.24
C ASP A 215 -24.80 10.13 21.37
N THR A 216 -24.06 9.16 21.91
CA THR A 216 -24.56 8.20 22.91
C THR A 216 -25.13 8.86 24.18
N PRO A 217 -24.45 9.84 24.83
CA PRO A 217 -25.02 10.52 26.01
C PRO A 217 -26.28 11.34 25.67
N ASN A 218 -26.29 12.00 24.50
CA ASN A 218 -27.45 12.75 24.02
C ASN A 218 -28.65 11.82 23.76
N LEU A 219 -28.42 10.62 23.25
CA LEU A 219 -29.45 9.61 23.03
C LEU A 219 -29.98 9.04 24.36
N ALA A 220 -29.09 8.71 25.31
CA ALA A 220 -29.49 8.20 26.63
C ALA A 220 -30.39 9.18 27.40
N ALA A 221 -30.01 10.46 27.45
CA ALA A 221 -30.82 11.51 28.08
C ALA A 221 -32.17 11.73 27.39
N ARG A 222 -32.22 11.66 26.05
CA ARG A 222 -33.48 11.79 25.28
C ARG A 222 -34.42 10.60 25.49
N LEU A 223 -33.88 9.39 25.61
CA LEU A 223 -34.65 8.18 25.96
C LEU A 223 -35.19 8.27 27.40
N GLN A 224 -34.37 8.73 28.35
CA GLN A 224 -34.79 8.97 29.73
C GLN A 224 -35.94 9.97 29.80
N ALA A 225 -35.89 11.06 29.03
CA ALA A 225 -36.95 12.06 28.98
C ALA A 225 -38.29 11.52 28.44
N CYS A 226 -38.25 10.44 27.63
CA CYS A 226 -39.44 9.76 27.09
C CYS A 226 -39.90 8.55 27.92
N ALA A 227 -39.12 8.11 28.91
CA ALA A 227 -39.46 6.97 29.76
C ALA A 227 -40.54 7.31 30.80
N GLY A 228 -41.49 6.39 30.99
CA GLY A 228 -42.55 6.49 32.00
C GLY A 228 -42.07 6.26 33.44
N HIS A 229 -43.02 6.35 34.38
CA HIS A 229 -42.78 6.12 35.81
C HIS A 229 -42.27 4.69 36.06
N GLY A 230 -41.05 4.56 36.59
CA GLY A 230 -40.42 3.25 36.84
C GLY A 230 -39.89 2.53 35.59
N GLU A 231 -39.98 3.15 34.41
CA GLU A 231 -39.61 2.52 33.13
C GLU A 231 -38.10 2.66 32.84
N VAL A 232 -37.53 1.59 32.29
CA VAL A 232 -36.18 1.59 31.72
C VAL A 232 -36.32 1.45 30.20
N LEU A 233 -36.02 2.52 29.46
CA LEU A 233 -35.95 2.51 28.00
C LEU A 233 -34.51 2.35 27.52
N VAL A 234 -34.31 1.47 26.54
CA VAL A 234 -33.01 1.25 25.89
C VAL A 234 -33.06 1.59 24.40
N ALA A 235 -31.95 2.13 23.88
CA ALA A 235 -31.75 2.36 22.45
C ALA A 235 -31.74 1.04 21.67
N GLU A 236 -32.08 1.08 20.38
CA GLU A 236 -31.97 -0.12 19.52
C GLU A 236 -30.56 -0.74 19.53
N GLY A 237 -29.50 0.09 19.51
CA GLY A 237 -28.12 -0.38 19.61
C GLY A 237 -27.85 -1.18 20.90
N THR A 238 -28.40 -0.73 22.02
CA THR A 238 -28.32 -1.43 23.31
C THR A 238 -29.16 -2.71 23.29
N ARG A 239 -30.40 -2.66 22.79
CA ARG A 239 -31.27 -3.85 22.65
C ARG A 239 -30.64 -4.95 21.78
N ARG A 240 -29.92 -4.59 20.71
CA ARG A 240 -29.18 -5.56 19.87
C ARG A 240 -28.06 -6.27 20.65
N LEU A 241 -27.39 -5.58 21.57
CA LEU A 241 -26.31 -6.15 22.40
C LEU A 241 -26.85 -7.03 23.54
N LEU A 242 -28.01 -6.68 24.10
CA LEU A 242 -28.67 -7.43 25.18
C LEU A 242 -29.31 -8.75 24.74
N GLY A 243 -29.45 -9.00 23.43
CA GLY A 243 -29.96 -10.26 22.88
C GLY A 243 -31.34 -10.67 23.42
N GLN A 244 -31.36 -11.72 24.25
CA GLN A 244 -32.53 -12.25 24.95
C GLN A 244 -32.31 -12.30 26.48
N VAL A 245 -31.30 -11.59 27.01
CA VAL A 245 -30.98 -11.57 28.46
C VAL A 245 -32.11 -10.92 29.26
N PHE A 246 -32.89 -10.04 28.62
CA PHE A 246 -34.08 -9.43 29.16
C PHE A 246 -35.27 -9.65 28.22
N ALA A 247 -36.48 -9.60 28.78
CA ALA A 247 -37.68 -9.46 27.98
C ALA A 247 -37.85 -7.98 27.56
N PHE A 248 -38.33 -7.73 26.34
CA PHE A 248 -38.48 -6.40 25.76
C PHE A 248 -39.91 -6.16 25.26
N SER A 249 -40.38 -4.91 25.36
CA SER A 249 -41.50 -4.38 24.57
C SER A 249 -40.99 -3.23 23.71
N GLU A 250 -41.26 -3.25 22.40
CA GLU A 250 -40.94 -2.11 21.52
C GLU A 250 -41.88 -0.94 21.81
N ARG A 251 -41.37 0.30 21.73
CA ARG A 251 -42.15 1.53 21.77
C ARG A 251 -42.15 2.12 20.36
N ASP A 252 -43.35 2.39 19.82
CA ASP A 252 -43.51 2.99 18.50
C ASP A 252 -42.74 4.31 18.39
N GLY A 253 -42.17 4.53 17.21
CA GLY A 253 -40.97 5.36 17.04
C GLY A 253 -41.08 6.78 17.62
N LEU A 254 -40.12 7.13 18.48
CA LEU A 254 -40.07 8.39 19.20
C LEU A 254 -39.50 9.51 18.33
N ALA A 255 -40.23 10.63 18.25
CA ALA A 255 -39.79 11.86 17.59
C ALA A 255 -38.84 12.68 18.50
N LEU A 256 -37.58 12.26 18.57
CA LEU A 256 -36.57 12.87 19.44
C LEU A 256 -35.98 14.17 18.82
N LYS A 257 -36.16 15.31 19.50
CA LYS A 257 -35.70 16.65 19.06
C LYS A 257 -34.25 16.64 18.58
N GLY A 258 -34.04 16.90 17.29
CA GLY A 258 -32.70 16.94 16.67
C GLY A 258 -32.27 15.65 15.97
N TYR A 259 -33.17 14.67 15.80
CA TYR A 259 -33.02 13.59 14.82
C TYR A 259 -34.05 13.76 13.70
N ASN A 260 -33.64 13.64 12.43
CA ASN A 260 -34.51 13.81 11.26
C ASN A 260 -35.36 12.57 10.94
N ALA A 261 -35.15 11.47 11.66
CA ALA A 261 -35.88 10.22 11.52
C ALA A 261 -36.35 9.76 12.91
N SER A 262 -37.46 9.03 12.94
CA SER A 262 -38.04 8.51 14.18
C SER A 262 -37.17 7.40 14.80
N VAL A 263 -36.99 7.44 16.12
CA VAL A 263 -36.02 6.59 16.84
C VAL A 263 -36.75 5.45 17.58
N ARG A 264 -36.34 4.21 17.31
CA ARG A 264 -36.86 3.01 18.00
C ARG A 264 -36.28 2.90 19.42
N ALA A 265 -37.16 2.63 20.39
CA ALA A 265 -36.81 2.41 21.78
C ALA A 265 -37.49 1.13 22.31
N TYR A 266 -36.90 0.50 23.31
CA TYR A 266 -37.41 -0.75 23.88
C TYR A 266 -37.48 -0.64 25.41
N ALA A 267 -38.64 -0.98 25.98
CA ALA A 267 -38.86 -1.07 27.42
C ALA A 267 -38.49 -2.46 27.95
N ILE A 268 -37.89 -2.51 29.13
CA ILE A 268 -37.44 -3.77 29.78
C ILE A 268 -38.54 -4.36 30.67
N VAL A 269 -38.82 -5.66 30.54
CA VAL A 269 -39.94 -6.35 31.23
C VAL A 269 -39.57 -7.65 31.98
N GLY A 270 -38.29 -8.01 32.10
CA GLY A 270 -37.83 -9.17 32.90
C GLY A 270 -36.36 -9.53 32.64
N SER A 271 -35.71 -10.39 33.44
CA SER A 271 -34.24 -10.62 33.41
C SER A 271 -33.78 -12.08 33.63
N GLY A 272 -32.75 -12.53 32.90
CA GLY A 272 -32.06 -13.83 33.05
C GLY A 272 -30.86 -13.83 34.03
N SER A 273 -29.99 -14.86 33.99
CA SER A 273 -28.88 -15.09 34.96
C SER A 273 -27.67 -15.89 34.42
N THR A 274 -26.45 -15.61 34.93
CA THR A 274 -25.14 -16.08 34.38
C THR A 274 -23.99 -16.05 35.42
N GLU A 275 -23.00 -16.98 35.38
CA GLU A 275 -21.64 -17.00 36.04
C GLU A 275 -20.88 -18.32 35.67
N SER A 276 -19.56 -18.57 35.67
CA SER A 276 -18.28 -17.80 35.64
C SER A 276 -17.40 -18.32 34.45
N ARG A 277 -16.06 -18.18 34.17
CA ARG A 277 -14.77 -17.60 34.68
C ARG A 277 -13.99 -18.27 35.85
N PHE A 278 -13.04 -19.20 35.58
CA PHE A 278 -11.57 -18.99 35.34
C PHE A 278 -10.64 -20.14 35.88
N GLY A 279 -9.81 -20.80 35.04
CA GLY A 279 -8.79 -21.78 35.50
C GLY A 279 -8.31 -22.84 34.48
N ALA A 280 -6.99 -23.13 34.47
CA ALA A 280 -6.30 -24.16 33.64
C ALA A 280 -6.60 -24.11 32.12
N LEU A 281 -6.03 -23.20 31.31
CA LEU A 281 -4.60 -22.86 31.16
C LEU A 281 -3.68 -24.08 30.89
N HIS A 282 -2.97 -24.00 29.74
CA HIS A 282 -1.87 -24.84 29.21
C HIS A 282 -2.18 -26.24 28.62
N GLY A 283 -1.53 -26.55 27.48
CA GLY A 283 -1.31 -27.93 26.97
C GLY A 283 -1.18 -28.12 25.44
N LEU A 284 0.05 -28.18 24.92
CA LEU A 284 0.52 -29.07 23.82
C LEU A 284 -0.04 -29.05 22.36
N GLU A 285 0.82 -29.63 21.49
CA GLU A 285 0.63 -30.25 20.16
C GLU A 285 -0.03 -29.55 18.94
N VAL A 286 0.35 -30.05 17.75
CA VAL A 286 -0.06 -29.56 16.43
C VAL A 286 -1.39 -30.22 16.04
N ALA A 287 -2.50 -29.60 16.44
CA ALA A 287 -3.85 -30.15 16.28
C ALA A 287 -4.16 -30.63 14.83
N PRO A 288 -4.82 -31.79 14.64
CA PRO A 288 -5.09 -32.34 13.32
C PRO A 288 -5.98 -31.42 12.46
N LEU A 289 -5.89 -31.57 11.14
CA LEU A 289 -6.81 -30.94 10.20
C LEU A 289 -8.22 -31.57 10.36
N ILE A 290 -9.28 -30.75 10.24
CA ILE A 290 -10.68 -31.11 10.54
C ILE A 290 -11.60 -30.45 9.51
N GLY A 291 -12.50 -31.22 8.89
CA GLY A 291 -13.52 -30.71 7.97
C GLY A 291 -12.95 -30.10 6.68
N ARG A 292 -11.81 -30.63 6.24
CA ARG A 292 -11.02 -30.22 5.05
C ARG A 292 -10.49 -31.41 4.27
N GLU A 293 -11.01 -32.61 4.54
CA GLU A 293 -10.48 -33.88 4.04
C GLU A 293 -10.64 -33.98 2.51
N ARG A 294 -11.62 -33.27 1.92
CA ARG A 294 -11.83 -33.19 0.46
C ARG A 294 -10.79 -32.29 -0.20
N GLU A 295 -10.65 -31.06 0.29
CA GLU A 295 -9.69 -30.08 -0.24
C GLU A 295 -8.25 -30.58 -0.06
N PHE A 296 -7.97 -31.28 1.04
CA PHE A 296 -6.69 -31.93 1.29
C PHE A 296 -6.43 -33.13 0.36
N ALA A 297 -7.45 -33.97 0.11
CA ALA A 297 -7.33 -35.05 -0.88
C ALA A 297 -7.05 -34.52 -2.29
N ILE A 298 -7.69 -33.41 -2.69
CA ILE A 298 -7.44 -32.76 -3.99
C ILE A 298 -6.01 -32.22 -4.08
N LEU A 299 -5.47 -31.63 -3.01
CA LEU A 299 -4.06 -31.19 -2.98
C LEU A 299 -3.07 -32.36 -3.07
N LEU A 300 -3.41 -33.52 -2.50
CA LEU A 300 -2.59 -34.73 -2.61
C LEU A 300 -2.68 -35.40 -3.99
N ASP A 301 -3.85 -35.37 -4.63
CA ASP A 301 -4.06 -35.84 -6.01
C ASP A 301 -3.31 -34.95 -7.00
N ALA A 302 -3.44 -33.62 -6.86
CA ALA A 302 -2.68 -32.64 -7.63
C ALA A 302 -1.16 -32.75 -7.42
N TRP A 303 -0.70 -33.18 -6.22
CA TRP A 303 0.72 -33.51 -5.98
C TRP A 303 1.13 -34.82 -6.65
N ALA A 304 0.29 -35.86 -6.61
CA ALA A 304 0.61 -37.15 -7.21
C ALA A 304 0.81 -37.04 -8.74
N GLY A 305 -0.05 -36.29 -9.43
CA GLY A 305 0.00 -36.13 -10.88
C GLY A 305 1.27 -35.45 -11.44
N ILE A 306 2.03 -34.69 -10.63
CA ILE A 306 3.24 -34.01 -11.11
C ILE A 306 4.38 -34.99 -11.42
N ALA A 307 4.34 -36.20 -10.85
CA ALA A 307 5.29 -37.28 -11.17
C ALA A 307 5.09 -37.82 -12.60
N ASP A 308 3.84 -37.80 -13.09
CA ASP A 308 3.48 -38.15 -14.47
C ASP A 308 3.61 -36.95 -15.44
N GLY A 309 4.33 -35.90 -15.02
CA GLY A 309 4.55 -34.67 -15.79
C GLY A 309 3.36 -33.70 -15.81
N GLN A 310 2.27 -33.98 -15.08
CA GLN A 310 1.11 -33.09 -15.03
C GLN A 310 1.27 -32.02 -13.95
N GLY A 311 2.06 -30.98 -14.23
CA GLY A 311 2.16 -29.83 -13.33
C GLY A 311 0.83 -29.10 -13.18
N ARG A 312 0.56 -28.57 -11.98
CA ARG A 312 -0.73 -28.00 -11.57
C ARG A 312 -0.58 -26.66 -10.87
N VAL A 313 -1.54 -25.76 -11.10
CA VAL A 313 -1.73 -24.53 -10.32
C VAL A 313 -3.02 -24.68 -9.51
N VAL A 314 -2.96 -24.42 -8.20
CA VAL A 314 -4.13 -24.51 -7.31
C VAL A 314 -4.35 -23.18 -6.61
N LEU A 315 -5.49 -22.54 -6.89
CA LEU A 315 -5.89 -21.29 -6.24
C LEU A 315 -6.67 -21.63 -4.97
N LEU A 316 -6.10 -21.32 -3.80
CA LEU A 316 -6.78 -21.44 -2.50
C LEU A 316 -7.49 -20.12 -2.18
N VAL A 317 -8.80 -20.07 -2.42
CA VAL A 317 -9.63 -18.87 -2.26
C VAL A 317 -10.39 -18.94 -0.93
N GLY A 318 -10.55 -17.81 -0.22
CA GLY A 318 -11.50 -17.74 0.89
C GLY A 318 -11.21 -16.63 1.90
N GLU A 319 -12.12 -16.47 2.87
CA GLU A 319 -12.11 -15.39 3.86
C GLU A 319 -10.83 -15.38 4.75
N PRO A 320 -10.52 -14.24 5.42
CA PRO A 320 -9.53 -14.20 6.49
C PRO A 320 -9.86 -15.20 7.62
N GLY A 321 -8.87 -15.97 8.08
CA GLY A 321 -9.06 -16.96 9.15
C GLY A 321 -9.77 -18.27 8.75
N ILE A 322 -10.14 -18.45 7.48
CA ILE A 322 -10.88 -19.62 6.98
C ILE A 322 -10.08 -20.94 6.96
N GLY A 323 -8.77 -20.88 7.19
CA GLY A 323 -7.87 -22.05 7.26
C GLY A 323 -6.88 -22.24 6.10
N LYS A 324 -6.80 -21.33 5.11
CA LYS A 324 -5.89 -21.43 3.94
C LYS A 324 -4.47 -21.89 4.30
N SER A 325 -3.76 -21.11 5.11
CA SER A 325 -2.38 -21.43 5.54
C SER A 325 -2.28 -22.71 6.37
N ARG A 326 -3.35 -23.11 7.07
CA ARG A 326 -3.38 -24.36 7.87
C ARG A 326 -3.48 -25.59 6.96
N LEU A 327 -4.25 -25.51 5.88
CA LEU A 327 -4.34 -26.53 4.83
C LEU A 327 -3.00 -26.66 4.08
N VAL A 328 -2.38 -25.53 3.72
CA VAL A 328 -1.03 -25.46 3.13
C VAL A 328 0.02 -26.10 4.05
N GLU A 329 0.02 -25.77 5.33
CA GLU A 329 0.96 -26.34 6.30
C GLU A 329 0.75 -27.84 6.53
N ALA A 330 -0.50 -28.30 6.58
CA ALA A 330 -0.82 -29.72 6.64
C ALA A 330 -0.32 -30.49 5.40
N LEU A 331 -0.31 -29.85 4.22
CA LEU A 331 0.29 -30.44 3.02
C LEU A 331 1.81 -30.54 3.14
N LYS A 332 2.50 -29.45 3.54
CA LYS A 332 3.96 -29.47 3.79
C LYS A 332 4.33 -30.63 4.73
N SER A 333 3.72 -30.71 5.91
CA SER A 333 3.97 -31.77 6.90
C SER A 333 3.68 -33.18 6.38
N ARG A 334 2.76 -33.34 5.42
CA ARG A 334 2.46 -34.63 4.79
C ARG A 334 3.45 -34.99 3.67
N LEU A 335 4.04 -34.00 3.01
CA LEU A 335 5.03 -34.14 1.94
C LEU A 335 6.48 -34.18 2.44
N ASP A 336 6.77 -33.66 3.65
CA ASP A 336 8.11 -33.75 4.29
C ASP A 336 8.58 -35.22 4.46
N ALA A 337 7.67 -36.20 4.39
CA ALA A 337 7.96 -37.63 4.33
C ALA A 337 8.45 -38.13 2.94
N SER A 338 8.72 -37.24 1.99
CA SER A 338 9.17 -37.59 0.63
C SER A 338 10.13 -36.52 0.08
N PRO A 339 11.24 -36.89 -0.59
CA PRO A 339 12.18 -35.91 -1.13
C PRO A 339 11.53 -35.01 -2.19
N HIS A 340 11.49 -33.71 -1.91
CA HIS A 340 10.97 -32.69 -2.83
C HIS A 340 11.71 -31.36 -2.63
N ALA A 341 11.69 -30.50 -3.64
CA ALA A 341 12.10 -29.11 -3.51
C ALA A 341 10.90 -28.25 -3.07
N ARG A 342 11.15 -27.18 -2.30
CA ARG A 342 10.10 -26.26 -1.84
C ARG A 342 10.57 -24.82 -1.87
N LEU A 343 9.74 -23.94 -2.44
CA LEU A 343 9.91 -22.48 -2.39
C LEU A 343 8.64 -21.86 -1.78
N GLU A 344 8.81 -20.88 -0.90
CA GLU A 344 7.70 -20.26 -0.16
C GLU A 344 7.85 -18.73 -0.23
N TYR A 345 6.79 -18.08 -0.71
CA TYR A 345 6.66 -16.64 -0.97
C TYR A 345 5.41 -16.11 -0.24
N GLN A 346 5.48 -14.88 0.28
CA GLN A 346 4.43 -14.29 1.10
C GLN A 346 4.16 -12.84 0.65
N GLY A 347 2.90 -12.55 0.28
CA GLY A 347 2.42 -11.18 0.05
C GLY A 347 2.41 -10.38 1.34
N SER A 348 2.70 -9.07 1.25
CA SER A 348 2.85 -8.18 2.41
C SER A 348 2.13 -6.85 2.17
N PRO A 349 1.13 -6.47 3.00
CA PRO A 349 0.44 -5.19 2.85
C PRO A 349 1.36 -3.97 3.08
N LEU A 350 2.55 -4.18 3.62
CA LEU A 350 3.55 -3.12 3.80
C LEU A 350 4.35 -2.84 2.52
N HIS A 351 4.49 -3.86 1.66
CA HIS A 351 5.44 -3.93 0.53
C HIS A 351 4.74 -4.32 -0.79
N ALA A 352 3.42 -4.21 -0.88
CA ALA A 352 2.62 -4.48 -2.08
C ALA A 352 2.88 -3.52 -3.28
N GLN A 353 3.92 -2.70 -3.18
CA GLN A 353 4.44 -1.81 -4.24
C GLN A 353 5.98 -1.85 -4.30
N THR A 354 6.63 -2.74 -3.55
CA THR A 354 8.09 -2.92 -3.54
C THR A 354 8.40 -4.07 -4.50
N ALA A 355 8.93 -3.76 -5.69
CA ALA A 355 9.08 -4.73 -6.77
C ALA A 355 9.81 -6.01 -6.36
N LEU A 356 9.25 -7.17 -6.70
CA LEU A 356 9.77 -8.51 -6.41
C LEU A 356 10.03 -8.81 -4.91
N HIS A 357 9.42 -8.06 -3.97
CA HIS A 357 9.65 -8.24 -2.53
C HIS A 357 9.48 -9.69 -2.02
N PRO A 358 8.43 -10.45 -2.39
CA PRO A 358 8.30 -11.85 -2.01
C PRO A 358 9.47 -12.73 -2.48
N PHE A 359 10.00 -12.48 -3.69
CA PHE A 359 11.13 -13.23 -4.26
C PHE A 359 12.46 -12.84 -3.61
N ALA A 360 12.68 -11.54 -3.36
CA ALA A 360 13.81 -11.05 -2.56
C ALA A 360 13.81 -11.65 -1.14
N SER A 361 12.63 -11.74 -0.52
CA SER A 361 12.43 -12.35 0.81
C SER A 361 12.75 -13.85 0.82
N GLU A 362 12.33 -14.60 -0.22
CA GLU A 362 12.68 -16.01 -0.38
C GLU A 362 14.19 -16.21 -0.49
N LEU A 363 14.86 -15.44 -1.37
CA LEU A 363 16.30 -15.52 -1.58
C LEU A 363 17.09 -15.20 -0.31
N ALA A 364 16.77 -14.11 0.39
CA ALA A 364 17.43 -13.72 1.63
C ALA A 364 17.24 -14.77 2.74
N ARG A 365 16.02 -15.30 2.89
CA ARG A 365 15.68 -16.36 3.86
C ARG A 365 16.45 -17.65 3.56
N THR A 366 16.42 -18.13 2.32
CA THR A 366 17.03 -19.41 1.94
C THR A 366 18.56 -19.33 1.81
N ALA A 367 19.13 -18.14 1.57
CA ALA A 367 20.56 -17.89 1.73
C ALA A 367 21.00 -17.77 3.20
N GLY A 368 20.05 -17.70 4.15
CA GLY A 368 20.35 -17.60 5.58
C GLY A 368 20.93 -16.23 5.99
N PHE A 369 20.45 -15.15 5.39
CA PHE A 369 20.83 -13.78 5.75
C PHE A 369 20.41 -13.47 7.20
N ARG A 370 21.24 -12.70 7.90
CA ARG A 370 21.04 -12.21 9.26
C ARG A 370 21.24 -10.69 9.28
N ARG A 371 20.57 -9.99 10.21
CA ARG A 371 20.72 -8.53 10.41
C ARG A 371 22.15 -8.09 10.72
N GLU A 372 22.97 -9.02 11.20
CA GLU A 372 24.35 -8.82 11.66
C GLU A 372 25.38 -9.22 10.58
N ASP A 373 24.94 -9.76 9.43
CA ASP A 373 25.82 -10.01 8.30
C ASP A 373 26.19 -8.68 7.61
N GLY A 374 27.49 -8.39 7.48
CA GLY A 374 27.96 -7.37 6.53
C GLY A 374 27.71 -7.77 5.07
N THR A 375 27.68 -6.79 4.17
CA THR A 375 27.39 -6.99 2.73
C THR A 375 28.25 -8.09 2.07
N ALA A 376 29.53 -8.21 2.44
CA ALA A 376 30.41 -9.26 1.94
C ALA A 376 29.94 -10.68 2.34
N ALA A 377 29.46 -10.86 3.58
CA ALA A 377 28.92 -12.14 4.06
C ALA A 377 27.57 -12.46 3.41
N GLN A 378 26.72 -11.46 3.20
CA GLN A 378 25.46 -11.59 2.46
C GLN A 378 25.71 -12.04 1.01
N ARG A 379 26.66 -11.42 0.30
CA ARG A 379 27.09 -11.86 -1.04
C ARG A 379 27.67 -13.27 -1.05
N GLN A 380 28.51 -13.64 -0.09
CA GLN A 380 29.07 -14.99 -0.02
C GLN A 380 27.97 -16.05 0.12
N LYS A 381 26.97 -15.80 0.97
CA LYS A 381 25.78 -16.64 1.14
C LYS A 381 24.92 -16.71 -0.13
N LEU A 382 24.69 -15.57 -0.78
CA LEU A 382 23.98 -15.51 -2.06
C LEU A 382 24.70 -16.36 -3.13
N ASN A 383 25.99 -16.14 -3.34
CA ASN A 383 26.78 -16.84 -4.34
C ASN A 383 26.82 -18.37 -4.08
N ALA A 384 26.88 -18.80 -2.82
CA ALA A 384 26.74 -20.21 -2.45
C ALA A 384 25.35 -20.78 -2.80
N LEU A 385 24.27 -20.05 -2.53
CA LEU A 385 22.91 -20.45 -2.92
C LEU A 385 22.75 -20.53 -4.46
N LEU A 386 23.25 -19.54 -5.19
CA LEU A 386 23.16 -19.51 -6.65
C LEU A 386 24.00 -20.61 -7.30
N THR A 387 25.19 -20.90 -6.77
CA THR A 387 26.02 -22.02 -7.24
C THR A 387 25.28 -23.35 -7.07
N ARG A 388 24.54 -23.52 -5.97
CA ARG A 388 23.70 -24.69 -5.70
C ARG A 388 22.43 -24.76 -6.58
N ARG A 389 21.80 -23.64 -6.93
CA ARG A 389 20.56 -23.60 -7.73
C ARG A 389 20.78 -23.56 -9.25
N LEU A 390 21.86 -22.93 -9.72
CA LEU A 390 22.09 -22.58 -11.13
C LEU A 390 23.40 -23.11 -11.72
N GLY A 391 24.26 -23.74 -10.92
CA GLY A 391 25.53 -24.32 -11.39
C GLY A 391 26.40 -23.30 -12.13
N THR A 392 26.72 -23.59 -13.40
CA THR A 392 27.53 -22.72 -14.27
C THR A 392 26.93 -21.34 -14.52
N SER A 393 25.60 -21.19 -14.48
CA SER A 393 24.92 -19.92 -14.72
C SER A 393 24.95 -18.97 -13.51
N ALA A 394 25.41 -19.44 -12.34
CA ALA A 394 25.42 -18.67 -11.10
C ALA A 394 26.24 -17.36 -11.21
N THR A 395 27.38 -17.38 -11.90
CA THR A 395 28.25 -16.20 -12.08
C THR A 395 27.56 -15.09 -12.88
N ALA A 396 26.79 -15.45 -13.91
CA ALA A 396 26.02 -14.49 -14.70
C ALA A 396 24.78 -13.98 -13.95
N ALA A 397 24.19 -14.80 -13.07
CA ALA A 397 23.01 -14.47 -12.29
C ALA A 397 23.29 -13.55 -11.08
N ALA A 398 24.49 -13.66 -10.48
CA ALA A 398 24.82 -13.01 -9.21
C ALA A 398 24.65 -11.48 -9.21
N PRO A 399 25.08 -10.69 -10.23
CA PRO A 399 24.93 -9.23 -10.21
C PRO A 399 23.47 -8.76 -10.17
N PHE A 400 22.58 -9.43 -10.91
CA PHE A 400 21.15 -9.11 -10.98
C PHE A 400 20.45 -9.39 -9.65
N LEU A 401 20.73 -10.54 -9.04
CA LEU A 401 20.12 -10.91 -7.76
C LEU A 401 20.75 -10.18 -6.57
N ALA A 402 22.01 -9.75 -6.67
CA ALA A 402 22.61 -8.82 -5.71
C ALA A 402 21.89 -7.45 -5.75
N ALA A 403 21.63 -6.92 -6.95
CA ALA A 403 20.88 -5.67 -7.13
C ALA A 403 19.44 -5.76 -6.60
N LEU A 404 18.73 -6.88 -6.86
CA LEU A 404 17.40 -7.16 -6.30
C LEU A 404 17.40 -7.18 -4.76
N LEU A 405 18.49 -7.62 -4.14
CA LEU A 405 18.67 -7.65 -2.68
C LEU A 405 19.28 -6.37 -2.11
N ALA A 406 19.36 -5.29 -2.89
CA ALA A 406 20.01 -4.01 -2.56
C ALA A 406 21.47 -4.15 -2.09
N LEU A 407 22.14 -5.26 -2.44
CA LEU A 407 23.57 -5.45 -2.20
C LEU A 407 24.34 -4.67 -3.27
N PRO A 408 25.38 -3.89 -2.92
CA PRO A 408 26.27 -3.33 -3.92
C PRO A 408 26.91 -4.45 -4.75
N ALA A 409 27.15 -4.24 -6.04
CA ALA A 409 27.73 -5.26 -6.92
C ALA A 409 29.27 -5.22 -6.94
N GLU A 410 29.89 -6.40 -7.04
CA GLU A 410 31.30 -6.57 -7.42
C GLU A 410 31.29 -7.35 -8.74
N GLY A 411 31.79 -6.72 -9.80
CA GLY A 411 31.24 -6.95 -11.14
C GLY A 411 29.90 -6.23 -11.27
N ALA A 412 29.94 -4.96 -11.65
CA ALA A 412 28.73 -4.17 -11.88
C ALA A 412 27.90 -4.77 -13.04
N LEU A 413 26.59 -4.52 -13.03
CA LEU A 413 25.77 -4.61 -14.23
C LEU A 413 26.41 -3.71 -15.31
N SER A 414 26.50 -4.16 -16.56
CA SER A 414 27.15 -3.36 -17.62
C SER A 414 26.47 -2.00 -17.74
N PRO A 415 27.22 -0.89 -17.85
CA PRO A 415 26.62 0.44 -18.02
C PRO A 415 25.75 0.56 -19.29
N ASP A 416 25.93 -0.35 -20.25
CA ASP A 416 25.17 -0.45 -21.49
C ASP A 416 23.78 -1.08 -21.30
N LEU A 417 23.56 -1.83 -20.20
CA LEU A 417 22.26 -2.43 -19.92
C LEU A 417 21.29 -1.37 -19.41
N THR A 418 20.26 -1.09 -20.21
CA THR A 418 19.10 -0.33 -19.73
C THR A 418 18.47 -1.06 -18.54
N PRO A 419 17.90 -0.38 -17.53
CA PRO A 419 17.34 -1.09 -16.40
C PRO A 419 16.06 -1.89 -16.75
N GLN A 420 15.45 -1.69 -17.92
CA GLN A 420 14.46 -2.62 -18.46
C GLN A 420 15.09 -3.99 -18.73
N GLN A 421 16.28 -4.03 -19.33
CA GLN A 421 17.05 -5.26 -19.56
C GLN A 421 17.56 -5.87 -18.24
N VAL A 422 17.73 -5.06 -17.19
CA VAL A 422 18.01 -5.54 -15.83
C VAL A 422 16.78 -6.20 -15.21
N LYS A 423 15.58 -5.57 -15.27
CA LYS A 423 14.32 -6.20 -14.82
C LYS A 423 14.07 -7.51 -15.57
N ALA A 424 14.11 -7.45 -16.90
CA ALA A 424 13.97 -8.58 -17.83
C ALA A 424 14.85 -9.78 -17.42
N LYS A 425 16.17 -9.58 -17.41
CA LYS A 425 17.13 -10.63 -17.01
C LYS A 425 16.92 -11.10 -15.57
N THR A 426 16.51 -10.23 -14.64
CA THR A 426 16.18 -10.62 -13.25
C THR A 426 14.98 -11.57 -13.21
N LEU A 427 13.91 -11.29 -13.97
CA LEU A 427 12.76 -12.19 -14.10
C LEU A 427 13.15 -13.51 -14.74
N ALA A 428 13.92 -13.49 -15.83
CA ALA A 428 14.43 -14.70 -16.49
C ALA A 428 15.32 -15.56 -15.55
N ILE A 429 16.15 -14.94 -14.72
CA ILE A 429 16.99 -15.63 -13.72
C ILE A 429 16.15 -16.25 -12.59
N LEU A 430 15.08 -15.58 -12.14
CA LEU A 430 14.15 -16.13 -11.16
C LEU A 430 13.34 -17.30 -11.75
N MET A 431 12.88 -17.18 -12.99
CA MET A 431 12.23 -18.24 -13.76
C MET A 431 13.14 -19.47 -13.92
N THR A 432 14.38 -19.26 -14.37
CA THR A 432 15.39 -20.34 -14.55
C THR A 432 15.69 -21.06 -13.23
N GLN A 433 15.66 -20.40 -12.06
CA GLN A 433 15.81 -21.08 -10.77
C GLN A 433 14.67 -22.07 -10.49
N VAL A 434 13.44 -21.73 -10.86
CA VAL A 434 12.28 -22.62 -10.71
C VAL A 434 12.36 -23.78 -11.69
N GLU A 435 12.66 -23.50 -12.96
CA GLU A 435 12.83 -24.52 -14.00
C GLU A 435 13.96 -25.51 -13.63
N ALA A 436 15.13 -25.02 -13.17
CA ALA A 436 16.25 -25.86 -12.74
C ALA A 436 15.93 -26.70 -11.49
N LEU A 437 15.16 -26.18 -10.54
CA LEU A 437 14.73 -26.95 -9.37
C LEU A 437 13.70 -28.03 -9.73
N ALA A 438 12.79 -27.75 -10.66
CA ALA A 438 11.82 -28.72 -11.16
C ALA A 438 12.48 -29.82 -12.02
N LEU A 439 13.51 -29.49 -12.80
CA LEU A 439 14.30 -30.48 -13.54
C LEU A 439 15.09 -31.44 -12.62
N CYS A 440 15.38 -31.04 -11.38
CA CYS A 440 15.97 -31.91 -10.36
C CYS A 440 14.95 -32.85 -9.68
N GLY A 441 13.64 -32.62 -9.82
CA GLY A 441 12.58 -33.43 -9.22
C GLY A 441 11.34 -32.63 -8.78
N PRO A 442 10.38 -33.28 -8.10
CA PRO A 442 9.12 -32.66 -7.67
C PRO A 442 9.33 -31.36 -6.87
N LEU A 443 8.65 -30.28 -7.31
CA LEU A 443 8.79 -28.95 -6.74
C LEU A 443 7.43 -28.40 -6.26
N LEU A 444 7.36 -28.06 -4.97
CA LEU A 444 6.24 -27.35 -4.36
C LEU A 444 6.52 -25.84 -4.35
N LEU A 445 5.73 -25.05 -5.07
CA LEU A 445 5.74 -23.59 -5.00
C LEU A 445 4.56 -23.12 -4.17
N VAL A 446 4.80 -22.36 -3.10
CA VAL A 446 3.75 -21.78 -2.26
C VAL A 446 3.81 -20.27 -2.32
N PHE A 447 2.72 -19.64 -2.77
CA PHE A 447 2.52 -18.19 -2.75
C PHE A 447 1.34 -17.87 -1.82
N GLU A 448 1.61 -17.39 -0.61
CA GLU A 448 0.56 -17.04 0.35
C GLU A 448 0.16 -15.55 0.29
N ASP A 449 -1.15 -15.29 0.40
CA ASP A 449 -1.78 -13.97 0.39
C ASP A 449 -1.36 -13.04 -0.77
N VAL A 450 -1.40 -13.55 -2.01
CA VAL A 450 -0.88 -12.83 -3.22
C VAL A 450 -1.63 -11.54 -3.58
N HIS A 451 -2.77 -11.28 -2.95
CA HIS A 451 -3.51 -10.02 -3.06
C HIS A 451 -2.81 -8.83 -2.37
N TRP A 452 -1.67 -9.08 -1.70
CA TRP A 452 -0.68 -8.06 -1.34
C TRP A 452 0.72 -8.34 -1.92
N ALA A 453 0.83 -9.04 -3.04
CA ALA A 453 2.05 -9.09 -3.84
C ALA A 453 2.15 -7.82 -4.72
N ASP A 454 3.38 -7.41 -5.04
CA ASP A 454 3.64 -6.27 -5.92
C ASP A 454 3.34 -6.60 -7.41
N PRO A 455 3.07 -5.60 -8.27
CA PRO A 455 2.71 -5.81 -9.67
C PRO A 455 3.71 -6.61 -10.52
N THR A 456 5.01 -6.54 -10.23
CA THR A 456 6.07 -7.30 -10.91
C THR A 456 6.18 -8.74 -10.38
N SER A 457 5.93 -8.97 -9.10
CA SER A 457 5.74 -10.35 -8.58
C SER A 457 4.53 -11.02 -9.21
N LEU A 458 3.43 -10.30 -9.42
CA LEU A 458 2.23 -10.83 -10.11
C LEU A 458 2.51 -11.14 -11.59
N GLU A 459 3.36 -10.34 -12.25
CA GLU A 459 3.85 -10.59 -13.61
C GLU A 459 4.70 -11.88 -13.69
N LEU A 460 5.63 -12.07 -12.74
CA LEU A 460 6.43 -13.29 -12.66
C LEU A 460 5.60 -14.52 -12.29
N LEU A 461 4.64 -14.38 -11.37
CA LEU A 461 3.74 -15.47 -10.97
C LEU A 461 2.87 -15.91 -12.16
N ALA A 462 2.37 -15.00 -12.99
CA ALA A 462 1.66 -15.34 -14.22
C ALA A 462 2.50 -16.19 -15.18
N ALA A 463 3.75 -15.79 -15.46
CA ALA A 463 4.67 -16.54 -16.32
C ALA A 463 5.02 -17.93 -15.74
N LEU A 464 5.23 -18.01 -14.42
CA LEU A 464 5.43 -19.28 -13.70
C LEU A 464 4.18 -20.18 -13.77
N ALA A 465 2.97 -19.60 -13.69
CA ALA A 465 1.71 -20.32 -13.76
C ALA A 465 1.47 -20.89 -15.16
N GLU A 466 1.73 -20.14 -16.24
CA GLU A 466 1.71 -20.65 -17.62
C GLU A 466 2.66 -21.83 -17.80
N ARG A 467 3.91 -21.69 -17.34
CA ARG A 467 4.97 -22.71 -17.48
C ARG A 467 4.80 -23.94 -16.61
N ALA A 468 3.98 -23.87 -15.55
CA ALA A 468 3.72 -25.01 -14.67
C ALA A 468 3.18 -26.24 -15.43
N ALA A 469 2.43 -26.07 -16.51
CA ALA A 469 1.91 -27.16 -17.34
C ALA A 469 2.99 -28.11 -17.91
N SER A 470 4.22 -27.63 -18.06
CA SER A 470 5.36 -28.36 -18.65
C SER A 470 6.42 -28.81 -17.66
N LEU A 471 6.16 -28.70 -16.34
CA LEU A 471 7.12 -28.95 -15.27
C LEU A 471 6.52 -29.84 -14.18
N PRO A 472 7.30 -30.65 -13.44
CA PRO A 472 6.84 -31.43 -12.29
C PRO A 472 6.63 -30.53 -11.04
N VAL A 473 5.71 -29.58 -11.18
CA VAL A 473 5.46 -28.50 -10.22
C VAL A 473 4.02 -28.54 -9.72
N LEU A 474 3.85 -28.53 -8.39
CA LEU A 474 2.60 -28.10 -7.78
C LEU A 474 2.77 -26.65 -7.30
N MET A 475 2.08 -25.71 -7.93
CA MET A 475 1.97 -24.34 -7.47
C MET A 475 0.68 -24.16 -6.67
N ILE A 476 0.79 -23.60 -5.47
CA ILE A 476 -0.35 -23.23 -4.63
C ILE A 476 -0.35 -21.72 -4.42
N VAL A 477 -1.46 -21.06 -4.72
CA VAL A 477 -1.62 -19.61 -4.70
C VAL A 477 -2.80 -19.25 -3.79
N SER A 478 -2.54 -18.65 -2.62
CA SER A 478 -3.57 -18.33 -1.63
C SER A 478 -4.00 -16.87 -1.72
N HIS A 479 -5.32 -16.60 -1.77
CA HIS A 479 -5.86 -15.24 -1.79
C HIS A 479 -7.24 -15.12 -1.12
N ARG A 480 -7.74 -13.89 -1.03
CA ARG A 480 -9.12 -13.58 -0.62
C ARG A 480 -10.05 -13.48 -1.85
N PRO A 481 -11.38 -13.62 -1.70
CA PRO A 481 -12.32 -13.63 -2.83
C PRO A 481 -12.35 -12.32 -3.64
N GLU A 482 -11.99 -11.18 -3.05
CA GLU A 482 -11.92 -9.88 -3.72
C GLU A 482 -10.76 -9.74 -4.73
N PHE A 483 -9.86 -10.73 -4.82
CA PHE A 483 -8.73 -10.73 -5.76
C PHE A 483 -8.97 -11.66 -6.95
N THR A 484 -8.81 -11.12 -8.16
CA THR A 484 -8.87 -11.87 -9.42
C THR A 484 -7.48 -12.17 -9.93
N ALA A 485 -7.11 -13.47 -9.98
CA ALA A 485 -5.86 -13.93 -10.58
C ALA A 485 -5.97 -13.95 -12.11
N ALA A 486 -5.00 -13.35 -12.83
CA ALA A 486 -4.99 -13.28 -14.30
C ALA A 486 -4.77 -14.64 -14.99
N TRP A 487 -4.37 -15.66 -14.24
CA TRP A 487 -4.08 -17.04 -14.67
C TRP A 487 -5.13 -18.05 -14.15
N SER A 488 -6.32 -17.56 -13.76
CA SER A 488 -7.45 -18.38 -13.30
C SER A 488 -7.96 -19.34 -14.37
N ASP A 489 -7.94 -18.92 -15.64
CA ASP A 489 -8.61 -19.60 -16.75
C ASP A 489 -7.69 -20.59 -17.51
N LEU A 490 -6.49 -20.87 -17.00
CA LEU A 490 -5.55 -21.82 -17.64
C LEU A 490 -6.04 -23.28 -17.47
N PRO A 491 -5.90 -24.17 -18.47
CA PRO A 491 -6.43 -25.55 -18.41
C PRO A 491 -5.90 -26.44 -17.28
N HIS A 492 -4.75 -26.09 -16.71
CA HIS A 492 -4.09 -26.77 -15.60
C HIS A 492 -4.22 -26.03 -14.26
N THR A 493 -4.98 -24.93 -14.21
CA THR A 493 -5.38 -24.24 -12.98
C THR A 493 -6.64 -24.89 -12.40
N LEU A 494 -6.66 -25.07 -11.08
CA LEU A 494 -7.81 -25.53 -10.29
C LEU A 494 -8.13 -24.51 -9.19
N SER A 495 -9.38 -24.05 -9.13
CA SER A 495 -9.83 -23.15 -8.06
C SER A 495 -10.49 -23.93 -6.92
N LEU A 496 -10.00 -23.73 -5.70
CA LEU A 496 -10.52 -24.35 -4.47
C LEU A 496 -10.93 -23.25 -3.48
N THR A 497 -12.22 -22.94 -3.48
CA THR A 497 -12.84 -22.08 -2.47
C THR A 497 -13.00 -22.85 -1.16
N LEU A 498 -12.41 -22.33 -0.08
CA LEU A 498 -12.57 -22.88 1.26
C LEU A 498 -13.85 -22.31 1.90
N ASP A 499 -14.92 -23.10 1.90
CA ASP A 499 -16.16 -22.80 2.62
C ASP A 499 -15.97 -22.80 4.14
N ARG A 500 -16.95 -22.28 4.88
CA ARG A 500 -17.00 -22.33 6.35
C ARG A 500 -17.27 -23.75 6.84
N LEU A 501 -16.68 -24.14 7.98
CA LEU A 501 -16.88 -25.46 8.57
C LEU A 501 -18.35 -25.68 8.94
N ASN A 502 -18.86 -26.87 8.65
CA ASN A 502 -20.17 -27.28 9.13
C ASN A 502 -20.17 -27.47 10.65
N ARG A 503 -21.37 -27.54 11.26
CA ARG A 503 -21.53 -27.58 12.73
C ARG A 503 -20.85 -28.77 13.42
N ARG A 504 -20.66 -29.90 12.74
CA ARG A 504 -20.00 -31.08 13.30
C ARG A 504 -18.49 -30.85 13.39
N ASP A 505 -17.90 -30.42 12.29
CA ASP A 505 -16.46 -30.20 12.18
C ASP A 505 -16.03 -28.99 13.03
N ALA A 506 -16.89 -27.99 13.14
CA ALA A 506 -16.73 -26.87 14.07
C ALA A 506 -16.79 -27.32 15.55
N ALA A 507 -17.64 -28.29 15.90
CA ALA A 507 -17.68 -28.85 17.26
C ALA A 507 -16.39 -29.61 17.57
N THR A 508 -15.95 -30.49 16.65
CA THR A 508 -14.71 -31.26 16.78
C THR A 508 -13.46 -30.37 16.82
N LEU A 509 -13.45 -29.22 16.13
CA LEU A 509 -12.38 -28.22 16.24
C LEU A 509 -12.40 -27.50 17.59
N ALA A 510 -13.57 -27.13 18.12
CA ALA A 510 -13.68 -26.54 19.46
C ALA A 510 -13.18 -27.52 20.55
N GLU A 511 -13.61 -28.79 20.49
CA GLU A 511 -13.17 -29.87 21.38
C GLU A 511 -11.65 -30.08 21.33
N ARG A 512 -11.06 -30.16 20.13
CA ARG A 512 -9.61 -30.39 19.96
C ARG A 512 -8.75 -29.17 20.29
N THR A 513 -9.26 -27.95 20.16
CA THR A 513 -8.55 -26.75 20.62
C THR A 513 -8.42 -26.69 22.14
N ALA A 514 -9.21 -27.50 22.85
CA ALA A 514 -9.38 -27.45 24.29
C ALA A 514 -8.86 -28.66 25.06
N ASP A 515 -8.32 -29.67 24.38
CA ASP A 515 -8.21 -31.06 24.84
C ASP A 515 -9.57 -31.74 25.07
N PRO A 516 -9.70 -33.05 24.72
CA PRO A 516 -10.92 -33.80 24.94
C PRO A 516 -11.40 -33.76 26.40
N GLY A 517 -12.62 -33.29 26.63
CA GLY A 517 -13.29 -33.28 27.93
C GLY A 517 -13.18 -31.99 28.74
N ARG A 518 -12.31 -31.03 28.38
CA ARG A 518 -12.23 -29.73 29.10
C ARG A 518 -13.41 -28.79 28.80
N LEU A 519 -14.08 -28.94 27.65
CA LEU A 519 -15.29 -28.19 27.30
C LEU A 519 -16.57 -28.99 27.50
N GLN A 520 -17.57 -28.37 28.10
CA GLN A 520 -18.92 -28.93 28.23
C GLN A 520 -19.66 -28.90 26.88
N PRO A 521 -20.53 -29.89 26.56
CA PRO A 521 -21.29 -29.91 25.31
C PRO A 521 -22.12 -28.64 25.05
N THR A 522 -22.64 -28.01 26.10
CA THR A 522 -23.35 -26.72 26.04
C THR A 522 -22.45 -25.57 25.59
N ALA A 523 -21.18 -25.56 26.03
CA ALA A 523 -20.20 -24.56 25.63
C ALA A 523 -19.78 -24.77 24.17
N ILE A 524 -19.57 -26.02 23.74
CA ILE A 524 -19.25 -26.38 22.36
C ILE A 524 -20.36 -25.93 21.40
N GLN A 525 -21.63 -26.18 21.73
CA GLN A 525 -22.76 -25.68 20.93
C GLN A 525 -22.81 -24.14 20.86
N ARG A 526 -22.50 -23.43 21.96
CA ARG A 526 -22.42 -21.95 21.97
C ARG A 526 -21.27 -21.45 21.11
N ILE A 527 -20.08 -22.06 21.17
CA ILE A 527 -18.93 -21.76 20.31
C ILE A 527 -19.33 -21.94 18.84
N VAL A 528 -19.84 -23.12 18.46
CA VAL A 528 -20.26 -23.42 17.08
C VAL A 528 -21.32 -22.44 16.57
N SER A 529 -22.28 -22.03 17.41
CA SER A 529 -23.35 -21.11 17.01
C SER A 529 -22.91 -19.63 16.91
N ARG A 530 -21.87 -19.21 17.64
CA ARG A 530 -21.34 -17.82 17.56
C ARG A 530 -20.15 -17.70 16.61
N ALA A 531 -19.42 -18.79 16.32
CA ALA A 531 -18.24 -18.77 15.45
C ALA A 531 -18.54 -18.72 13.93
N ASP A 532 -19.80 -18.94 13.53
CA ASP A 532 -20.28 -18.90 12.14
C ASP A 532 -19.43 -19.75 11.15
N GLY A 533 -18.91 -20.88 11.65
CA GLY A 533 -18.09 -21.85 10.90
C GLY A 533 -16.66 -21.42 10.57
N VAL A 534 -16.16 -20.27 11.03
CA VAL A 534 -14.80 -19.79 10.72
C VAL A 534 -13.77 -20.44 11.67
N PRO A 535 -12.79 -21.25 11.19
CA PRO A 535 -11.85 -21.99 12.05
C PRO A 535 -11.12 -21.13 13.08
N LEU A 536 -10.53 -20.00 12.67
CA LEU A 536 -9.84 -19.10 13.60
C LEU A 536 -10.76 -18.58 14.72
N PHE A 537 -12.04 -18.34 14.42
CA PHE A 537 -13.00 -17.87 15.41
C PHE A 537 -13.43 -19.02 16.34
N ILE A 538 -13.61 -20.24 15.81
CA ILE A 538 -13.86 -21.45 16.62
C ILE A 538 -12.71 -21.68 17.61
N GLU A 539 -11.45 -21.64 17.13
CA GLU A 539 -10.27 -21.81 17.97
C GLU A 539 -10.17 -20.73 19.06
N GLU A 540 -10.26 -19.45 18.69
CA GLU A 540 -10.11 -18.35 19.66
C GLU A 540 -11.28 -18.29 20.67
N LEU A 541 -12.50 -18.65 20.26
CA LEU A 541 -13.62 -18.80 21.21
C LEU A 541 -13.40 -19.98 22.17
N ALA A 542 -12.91 -21.13 21.68
CA ALA A 542 -12.57 -22.27 22.54
C ALA A 542 -11.45 -21.89 23.55
N ARG A 543 -10.39 -21.20 23.10
CA ARG A 543 -9.33 -20.68 23.97
C ARG A 543 -9.87 -19.70 25.02
N VAL A 544 -10.77 -18.79 24.65
CA VAL A 544 -11.39 -17.87 25.63
C VAL A 544 -12.29 -18.62 26.62
N VAL A 545 -13.01 -19.66 26.21
CA VAL A 545 -13.80 -20.47 27.17
C VAL A 545 -12.89 -21.24 28.14
N LEU A 546 -11.74 -21.75 27.68
CA LEU A 546 -10.71 -22.36 28.54
C LEU A 546 -10.07 -21.37 29.52
N GLU A 547 -9.71 -20.17 29.05
CA GLU A 547 -9.30 -19.07 29.94
C GLU A 547 -10.39 -18.84 31.02
N THR A 548 -11.67 -19.09 30.69
CA THR A 548 -12.80 -18.99 31.63
C THR A 548 -13.15 -20.26 32.44
N GLY A 549 -12.38 -21.35 32.35
CA GLY A 549 -12.29 -22.46 33.33
C GLY A 549 -13.52 -23.37 33.63
N PRO A 550 -13.29 -24.63 34.06
CA PRO A 550 -14.35 -25.55 34.49
C PRO A 550 -14.70 -25.41 36.00
N PRO A 551 -15.94 -25.75 36.42
CA PRO A 551 -16.29 -25.87 37.84
C PRO A 551 -15.65 -27.11 38.48
N GLY A 552 -15.19 -26.98 39.73
CA GLY A 552 -14.51 -28.05 40.47
C GLY A 552 -15.43 -29.08 41.14
N GLU A 553 -14.81 -30.15 41.64
CA GLU A 553 -15.44 -31.21 42.44
C GLU A 553 -15.38 -30.92 43.95
N ALA A 554 -16.27 -31.56 44.72
CA ALA A 554 -16.56 -31.35 46.15
C ALA A 554 -17.23 -29.98 46.48
N GLU A 555 -18.26 -29.88 47.34
CA GLU A 555 -18.79 -30.84 48.32
C GLU A 555 -20.27 -31.26 48.07
N SER A 556 -20.81 -32.09 48.98
CA SER A 556 -22.12 -32.76 48.90
C SER A 556 -23.24 -32.03 49.66
N ASP A 557 -24.49 -32.42 49.34
CA ASP A 557 -25.74 -32.14 50.06
C ASP A 557 -26.16 -30.66 50.24
N LEU A 558 -27.09 -30.19 49.38
CA LEU A 558 -28.52 -30.14 49.75
C LEU A 558 -29.43 -29.64 48.60
N SER A 559 -30.57 -30.30 48.43
CA SER A 559 -31.78 -29.89 47.67
C SER A 559 -31.66 -29.62 46.16
N GLU A 560 -32.60 -30.21 45.40
CA GLU A 560 -32.80 -29.94 43.97
C GLU A 560 -33.59 -28.63 43.77
N MET A 561 -33.02 -27.66 43.03
CA MET A 561 -33.67 -26.87 41.98
C MET A 561 -32.74 -25.74 41.47
N SER A 562 -32.83 -25.42 40.17
CA SER A 562 -32.22 -24.23 39.52
C SER A 562 -30.68 -24.09 39.55
N ARG A 563 -30.00 -24.68 38.55
CA ARG A 563 -28.62 -24.31 38.16
C ARG A 563 -28.61 -23.36 36.94
N PRO A 564 -28.31 -22.05 37.08
CA PRO A 564 -27.94 -21.18 35.96
C PRO A 564 -26.45 -21.35 35.59
N SER A 565 -26.04 -20.97 34.38
CA SER A 565 -24.78 -21.47 33.79
C SER A 565 -23.97 -20.48 32.97
N GLN A 566 -22.64 -20.60 33.09
CA GLN A 566 -21.58 -20.36 32.09
C GLN A 566 -21.56 -18.98 31.39
N LYS A 567 -20.50 -18.21 31.61
CA LYS A 567 -20.30 -16.87 31.02
C LYS A 567 -20.38 -16.82 29.49
N GLU A 568 -20.65 -15.60 29.01
CA GLU A 568 -20.92 -15.29 27.60
C GLU A 568 -19.68 -15.36 26.71
N ILE A 569 -19.91 -15.76 25.46
CA ILE A 569 -18.91 -15.97 24.39
C ILE A 569 -19.05 -14.80 23.40
N PRO A 570 -18.06 -13.94 23.16
CA PRO A 570 -18.25 -12.72 22.36
C PRO A 570 -18.86 -12.94 20.96
N SER A 571 -19.75 -12.03 20.56
CA SER A 571 -20.58 -12.16 19.35
C SER A 571 -19.90 -11.73 18.04
N THR A 572 -18.68 -11.16 18.10
CA THR A 572 -17.90 -10.78 16.91
C THR A 572 -16.41 -11.03 17.14
N LEU A 573 -15.70 -11.40 16.08
CA LEU A 573 -14.25 -11.65 16.12
C LEU A 573 -13.46 -10.41 16.59
N SER A 574 -13.82 -9.21 16.11
CA SER A 574 -13.19 -7.96 16.54
C SER A 574 -13.41 -7.65 18.02
N GLY A 575 -14.60 -7.98 18.57
CA GLY A 575 -14.88 -7.85 20.00
C GLY A 575 -14.04 -8.82 20.83
N LEU A 576 -13.93 -10.07 20.40
CA LEU A 576 -13.09 -11.10 21.04
C LEU A 576 -11.61 -10.69 21.07
N LEU A 577 -11.06 -10.29 19.92
CA LEU A 577 -9.66 -9.87 19.80
C LEU A 577 -9.38 -8.61 20.62
N SER A 578 -10.33 -7.66 20.68
CA SER A 578 -10.22 -6.49 21.56
C SER A 578 -10.22 -6.90 23.04
N ALA A 579 -11.06 -7.85 23.45
CA ALA A 579 -11.08 -8.36 24.82
C ALA A 579 -9.78 -9.10 25.20
N ARG A 580 -9.18 -9.87 24.28
CA ARG A 580 -7.84 -10.49 24.51
C ARG A 580 -6.73 -9.44 24.59
N LEU A 581 -6.79 -8.37 23.80
CA LEU A 581 -5.86 -7.24 23.88
C LEU A 581 -6.01 -6.44 25.19
N ASP A 582 -7.23 -6.23 25.69
CA ASP A 582 -7.47 -5.55 26.97
C ASP A 582 -6.96 -6.36 28.18
N ARG A 583 -7.07 -7.70 28.14
CA ARG A 583 -6.52 -8.61 29.17
C ARG A 583 -4.98 -8.53 29.34
N LEU A 584 -4.25 -7.93 28.39
CA LEU A 584 -2.80 -7.72 28.49
C LEU A 584 -2.38 -6.57 29.43
N GLY A 585 -3.31 -5.68 29.81
CA GLY A 585 -3.00 -4.47 30.57
C GLY A 585 -1.93 -3.62 29.87
N SER A 586 -0.83 -3.31 30.57
CA SER A 586 0.28 -2.51 30.02
C SER A 586 0.94 -3.12 28.78
N ALA A 587 0.86 -4.44 28.56
CA ALA A 587 1.41 -5.07 27.35
C ALA A 587 0.58 -4.80 26.08
N LYS A 588 -0.65 -4.28 26.20
CA LYS A 588 -1.48 -3.84 25.07
C LYS A 588 -0.80 -2.75 24.24
N GLU A 589 -0.12 -1.79 24.88
CA GLU A 589 0.49 -0.65 24.15
C GLU A 589 1.63 -1.11 23.24
N VAL A 590 2.39 -2.13 23.63
CA VAL A 590 3.45 -2.71 22.80
C VAL A 590 2.88 -3.34 21.54
N LEU A 591 1.76 -4.07 21.64
CA LEU A 591 1.08 -4.60 20.44
C LEU A 591 0.43 -3.50 19.59
N GLN A 592 -0.08 -2.44 20.20
CA GLN A 592 -0.55 -1.26 19.45
C GLN A 592 0.60 -0.59 18.66
N VAL A 593 1.76 -0.37 19.29
CA VAL A 593 2.96 0.17 18.61
C VAL A 593 3.44 -0.78 17.51
N GLY A 594 3.59 -2.07 17.81
CA GLY A 594 3.96 -3.09 16.84
C GLY A 594 3.02 -3.10 15.63
N SER A 595 1.71 -3.02 15.87
CA SER A 595 0.69 -3.04 14.80
C SER A 595 0.77 -1.86 13.83
N ALA A 596 1.24 -0.70 14.31
CA ALA A 596 1.47 0.51 13.51
C ALA A 596 2.82 0.46 12.76
N ILE A 597 3.79 -0.34 13.23
CA ILE A 597 5.06 -0.61 12.53
C ILE A 597 4.84 -1.64 11.41
N GLY A 598 4.18 -2.77 11.72
CA GLY A 598 3.97 -3.85 10.76
C GLY A 598 3.48 -5.17 11.34
N ARG A 599 3.32 -6.17 10.46
CA ARG A 599 3.03 -7.57 10.83
C ARG A 599 4.22 -8.23 11.54
N GLU A 600 5.42 -7.80 11.18
CA GLU A 600 6.68 -8.07 11.86
C GLU A 600 7.31 -6.73 12.25
N PHE A 601 7.94 -6.67 13.43
CA PHE A 601 8.68 -5.50 13.91
C PHE A 601 9.90 -5.93 14.73
N SER A 602 10.96 -5.13 14.74
CA SER A 602 12.11 -5.38 15.62
C SER A 602 11.85 -4.89 17.04
N ARG A 603 12.47 -5.57 18.01
CA ARG A 603 12.50 -5.16 19.41
C ARG A 603 12.85 -3.67 19.57
N ASP A 604 13.97 -3.26 18.97
CA ASP A 604 14.56 -1.95 19.27
C ASP A 604 13.78 -0.79 18.65
N LEU A 605 13.11 -1.01 17.50
CA LEU A 605 12.19 -0.02 16.94
C LEU A 605 10.94 0.12 17.81
N ALA A 606 10.38 -0.98 18.32
CA ALA A 606 9.24 -0.91 19.24
C ALA A 606 9.62 -0.16 20.54
N ILE A 607 10.78 -0.45 21.15
CA ILE A 607 11.27 0.24 22.36
C ILE A 607 11.54 1.73 22.09
N ALA A 608 12.28 2.05 21.02
CA ALA A 608 12.60 3.43 20.65
C ALA A 608 11.34 4.25 20.35
N VAL A 609 10.33 3.62 19.73
CA VAL A 609 9.01 4.24 19.55
C VAL A 609 8.33 4.41 20.91
N LEU A 610 8.17 3.38 21.74
CA LEU A 610 7.42 3.45 23.00
C LEU A 610 7.87 4.61 23.91
N ARG A 611 9.20 4.81 24.06
CA ARG A 611 9.86 5.74 25.03
C ARG A 611 9.71 5.34 26.50
N VAL A 612 9.62 4.05 26.80
CA VAL A 612 9.76 3.50 28.16
C VAL A 612 11.15 2.88 28.36
N GLU A 613 11.52 2.61 29.61
CA GLU A 613 12.74 1.86 29.92
C GLU A 613 12.69 0.44 29.35
N SER A 614 13.82 -0.03 28.80
CA SER A 614 13.89 -1.28 28.01
C SER A 614 13.31 -2.49 28.74
N GLY A 615 13.57 -2.64 30.04
CA GLY A 615 13.07 -3.78 30.83
C GLY A 615 11.54 -3.86 30.89
N SER A 616 10.87 -2.71 31.04
CA SER A 616 9.40 -2.66 31.07
C SER A 616 8.78 -3.05 29.71
N ALA A 617 9.44 -2.67 28.61
CA ALA A 617 9.05 -3.09 27.27
C ALA A 617 9.33 -4.58 27.01
N ASP A 618 10.44 -5.12 27.50
CA ASP A 618 10.77 -6.55 27.39
C ASP A 618 9.77 -7.42 28.18
N GLU A 619 9.42 -7.06 29.41
CA GLU A 619 8.36 -7.73 30.19
C GLU A 619 6.99 -7.67 29.51
N ALA A 620 6.71 -6.61 28.74
CA ALA A 620 5.49 -6.47 27.97
C ALA A 620 5.52 -7.32 26.67
N LEU A 621 6.67 -7.41 26.00
CA LEU A 621 6.89 -8.28 24.85
C LEU A 621 6.75 -9.76 25.25
N GLU A 622 7.39 -10.20 26.34
CA GLU A 622 7.30 -11.58 26.80
C GLU A 622 5.89 -11.95 27.30
N ARG A 623 5.15 -11.03 27.95
CA ARG A 623 3.72 -11.23 28.23
C ARG A 623 2.89 -11.39 26.96
N ALA A 624 3.18 -10.60 25.92
CA ALA A 624 2.48 -10.70 24.64
C ALA A 624 2.83 -12.02 23.89
N VAL A 625 4.07 -12.52 23.98
CA VAL A 625 4.45 -13.85 23.49
C VAL A 625 3.75 -14.96 24.28
N ALA A 626 3.72 -14.87 25.61
CA ALA A 626 3.07 -15.85 26.49
C ALA A 626 1.54 -15.96 26.24
N SER A 627 0.88 -14.85 25.88
CA SER A 627 -0.54 -14.85 25.45
C SER A 627 -0.79 -15.56 24.10
N GLY A 628 0.26 -15.83 23.35
CA GLY A 628 0.25 -16.41 22.00
C GLY A 628 -0.04 -15.42 20.87
N LEU A 629 -0.39 -14.16 21.14
CA LEU A 629 -0.81 -13.19 20.13
C LEU A 629 0.32 -12.81 19.14
N ILE A 630 1.56 -12.80 19.62
CA ILE A 630 2.78 -12.69 18.81
C ILE A 630 3.67 -13.93 18.99
N VAL A 631 4.61 -14.11 18.06
CA VAL A 631 5.69 -15.10 18.11
C VAL A 631 7.03 -14.34 18.08
N ARG A 632 8.01 -14.80 18.85
CA ARG A 632 9.38 -14.29 18.89
C ARG A 632 10.24 -15.09 17.91
N GLU A 633 10.97 -14.40 17.03
CA GLU A 633 11.83 -15.01 16.01
C GLU A 633 13.25 -14.43 16.11
N GLY A 634 14.26 -15.28 15.88
CA GLY A 634 15.68 -14.94 16.14
C GLY A 634 16.11 -15.01 17.61
N ALA A 635 17.36 -14.64 17.88
CA ALA A 635 17.99 -14.67 19.21
C ALA A 635 19.01 -13.54 19.37
N GLY A 636 19.33 -13.15 20.61
CA GLY A 636 20.25 -12.03 20.87
C GLY A 636 19.67 -10.67 20.44
N PRO A 637 20.50 -9.72 19.95
CA PRO A 637 20.03 -8.39 19.55
C PRO A 637 19.25 -8.39 18.23
N SER A 638 19.31 -9.45 17.42
CA SER A 638 18.63 -9.54 16.12
C SER A 638 17.17 -10.02 16.19
N VAL A 639 16.58 -10.08 17.40
CA VAL A 639 15.20 -10.55 17.65
C VAL A 639 14.15 -9.66 16.96
N THR A 640 13.24 -10.32 16.26
CA THR A 640 11.99 -9.72 15.75
C THR A 640 10.77 -10.40 16.36
N TYR A 641 9.64 -9.70 16.30
CA TYR A 641 8.36 -10.18 16.78
C TYR A 641 7.34 -10.10 15.64
N ARG A 642 6.57 -11.18 15.48
CA ARG A 642 5.60 -11.33 14.39
C ARG A 642 4.23 -11.66 14.94
N PHE A 643 3.19 -10.97 14.46
CA PHE A 643 1.80 -11.31 14.79
C PHE A 643 1.46 -12.71 14.27
N ARG A 644 0.85 -13.55 15.12
CA ARG A 644 0.47 -14.93 14.74
C ARG A 644 -0.57 -14.94 13.62
N HIS A 645 -1.50 -13.99 13.64
CA HIS A 645 -2.56 -13.81 12.63
C HIS A 645 -2.72 -12.34 12.26
N ALA A 646 -3.05 -12.04 10.99
CA ALA A 646 -3.20 -10.66 10.50
C ALA A 646 -4.30 -9.90 11.28
N LEU A 647 -5.39 -10.58 11.57
CA LEU A 647 -6.55 -10.02 12.29
C LEU A 647 -6.21 -9.53 13.71
N ILE A 648 -5.15 -10.06 14.35
CA ILE A 648 -4.65 -9.56 15.65
C ILE A 648 -3.97 -8.20 15.46
N GLN A 649 -3.13 -8.06 14.41
CA GLN A 649 -2.53 -6.77 14.05
C GLN A 649 -3.61 -5.75 13.69
N GLU A 650 -4.58 -6.15 12.86
CA GLU A 650 -5.72 -5.31 12.46
C GLU A 650 -6.54 -4.84 13.68
N ALA A 651 -6.84 -5.74 14.65
CA ALA A 651 -7.55 -5.38 15.88
C ALA A 651 -6.73 -4.45 16.80
N ALA A 652 -5.43 -4.71 16.97
CA ALA A 652 -4.53 -3.86 17.73
C ALA A 652 -4.46 -2.44 17.13
N TYR A 653 -4.30 -2.34 15.80
CA TYR A 653 -4.27 -1.06 15.10
C TYR A 653 -5.63 -0.37 15.12
N ALA A 654 -6.73 -1.12 14.98
CA ALA A 654 -8.10 -0.59 15.06
C ALA A 654 -8.40 0.07 16.42
N SER A 655 -7.86 -0.48 17.52
CA SER A 655 -8.07 0.04 18.88
C SER A 655 -7.43 1.42 19.15
N LEU A 656 -6.57 1.93 18.26
CA LEU A 656 -5.90 3.23 18.43
C LEU A 656 -6.77 4.41 17.97
N LEU A 657 -6.80 5.49 18.77
CA LEU A 657 -7.30 6.81 18.36
C LEU A 657 -6.64 7.33 17.09
N LYS A 658 -7.36 8.07 16.24
CA LYS A 658 -6.79 8.74 15.06
C LYS A 658 -5.65 9.72 15.42
N SER A 659 -5.74 10.41 16.56
CA SER A 659 -4.66 11.25 17.09
C SER A 659 -3.44 10.43 17.54
N ARG A 660 -3.66 9.31 18.25
CA ARG A 660 -2.57 8.40 18.66
C ARG A 660 -1.91 7.73 17.45
N ARG A 661 -2.67 7.28 16.44
CA ARG A 661 -2.12 6.76 15.18
C ARG A 661 -1.23 7.79 14.49
N ARG A 662 -1.70 9.02 14.29
CA ARG A 662 -0.90 10.12 13.74
C ARG A 662 0.41 10.32 14.52
N SER A 663 0.32 10.42 15.85
CA SER A 663 1.49 10.55 16.73
C SER A 663 2.45 9.37 16.65
N LEU A 664 1.95 8.13 16.56
CA LEU A 664 2.76 6.93 16.38
C LEU A 664 3.44 6.90 15.02
N HIS A 665 2.71 7.14 13.92
CA HIS A 665 3.29 7.15 12.57
C HIS A 665 4.31 8.27 12.40
N ALA A 666 4.07 9.47 12.93
CA ALA A 666 5.05 10.57 12.97
C ALA A 666 6.32 10.16 13.73
N ARG A 667 6.17 9.52 14.90
CA ARG A 667 7.28 9.06 15.74
C ARG A 667 8.08 7.92 15.09
N ILE A 668 7.40 6.97 14.44
CA ILE A 668 8.03 5.88 13.67
C ILE A 668 8.81 6.45 12.48
N ALA A 669 8.20 7.37 11.70
CA ALA A 669 8.84 8.00 10.56
C ALA A 669 10.08 8.80 10.98
N TYR A 670 9.97 9.64 12.00
CA TYR A 670 11.09 10.42 12.53
C TYR A 670 12.25 9.53 13.03
N LEU A 671 11.97 8.40 13.69
CA LEU A 671 13.02 7.49 14.16
C LEU A 671 13.72 6.75 13.01
N ALA A 672 13.01 6.39 11.95
CA ALA A 672 13.59 5.82 10.74
C ALA A 672 14.47 6.84 9.98
N ASP A 673 13.95 8.06 9.81
CA ASP A 673 14.61 9.21 9.17
C ASP A 673 15.88 9.65 9.93
N ALA A 674 15.85 9.63 11.27
CA ALA A 674 16.97 10.05 12.12
C ALA A 674 18.05 8.98 12.37
N ARG A 675 17.78 7.68 12.11
CA ARG A 675 18.73 6.57 12.36
C ARG A 675 18.98 5.73 11.11
N THR A 676 19.45 6.39 10.06
CA THR A 676 19.69 5.85 8.71
C THR A 676 20.74 4.73 8.59
N SER A 677 21.36 4.29 9.68
CA SER A 677 22.18 3.07 9.76
C SER A 677 21.42 1.86 10.31
N GLU A 678 20.49 2.05 11.25
CA GLU A 678 19.75 0.98 11.94
C GLU A 678 18.47 0.58 11.18
N PHE A 679 17.84 1.54 10.48
CA PHE A 679 16.56 1.33 9.79
C PHE A 679 16.65 1.37 8.26
N ARG A 680 17.86 1.26 7.71
CA ARG A 680 18.16 1.27 6.25
C ARG A 680 17.52 0.12 5.46
N ALA A 681 16.81 -0.80 6.12
CA ALA A 681 16.08 -1.92 5.52
C ALA A 681 14.69 -1.55 4.96
N TYR A 682 14.19 -0.33 5.22
CA TYR A 682 12.89 0.12 4.74
C TYR A 682 13.05 1.17 3.64
N GLY A 683 12.37 0.98 2.50
CA GLY A 683 12.41 1.89 1.36
C GLY A 683 11.61 3.19 1.56
N PRO A 684 11.78 4.19 0.66
CA PRO A 684 11.09 5.47 0.74
C PRO A 684 9.55 5.34 0.71
N GLU A 685 9.00 4.31 0.08
CA GLU A 685 7.57 3.99 0.03
C GLU A 685 7.00 3.62 1.40
N TRP A 686 7.78 2.94 2.24
CA TRP A 686 7.40 2.64 3.62
C TRP A 686 7.39 3.94 4.44
N LEU A 687 8.42 4.76 4.32
CA LEU A 687 8.53 6.03 5.04
C LEU A 687 7.47 7.05 4.61
N ALA A 688 7.16 7.11 3.31
CA ALA A 688 6.08 7.92 2.73
C ALA A 688 4.72 7.56 3.31
N ARG A 689 4.42 6.26 3.43
CA ARG A 689 3.18 5.75 4.06
C ARG A 689 3.07 6.16 5.53
N HIS A 690 4.18 6.15 6.28
CA HIS A 690 4.16 6.61 7.68
C HIS A 690 3.99 8.13 7.78
N TYR A 691 4.63 8.95 6.93
CA TYR A 691 4.35 10.39 6.92
C TYR A 691 2.92 10.72 6.44
N ALA A 692 2.33 9.92 5.53
CA ALA A 692 0.95 10.09 5.09
C ALA A 692 -0.05 9.84 6.25
N GLU A 693 0.11 8.74 6.99
CA GLU A 693 -0.71 8.41 8.17
C GLU A 693 -0.48 9.38 9.35
N ALA A 694 0.72 9.99 9.44
CA ALA A 694 0.99 11.09 10.36
C ALA A 694 0.18 12.36 10.01
N GLY A 695 -0.08 12.60 8.72
CA GLY A 695 -0.62 13.86 8.19
C GLY A 695 0.44 14.82 7.66
N GLU A 696 1.70 14.40 7.59
CA GLU A 696 2.85 15.17 7.08
C GLU A 696 2.88 15.14 5.54
N ILE A 697 1.84 15.71 4.92
CA ILE A 697 1.54 15.62 3.48
C ILE A 697 2.75 15.95 2.60
N ASN A 698 3.51 17.01 2.94
CA ASN A 698 4.65 17.46 2.13
C ASN A 698 5.82 16.46 2.14
N ARG A 699 6.16 15.91 3.31
CA ARG A 699 7.19 14.84 3.44
C ARG A 699 6.73 13.57 2.74
N ALA A 700 5.48 13.19 2.94
CA ALA A 700 4.90 11.99 2.33
C ALA A 700 4.88 12.06 0.80
N ALA A 701 4.41 13.18 0.22
CA ALA A 701 4.36 13.36 -1.23
C ALA A 701 5.76 13.38 -1.87
N ALA A 702 6.74 14.02 -1.24
CA ALA A 702 8.13 14.01 -1.69
C ALA A 702 8.73 12.58 -1.69
N LEU A 703 8.50 11.81 -0.62
CA LEU A 703 8.98 10.43 -0.52
C LEU A 703 8.24 9.45 -1.45
N TRP A 704 6.95 9.66 -1.73
CA TRP A 704 6.25 8.90 -2.77
C TRP A 704 6.80 9.18 -4.18
N LEU A 705 7.14 10.44 -4.48
CA LEU A 705 7.79 10.81 -5.74
C LEU A 705 9.22 10.24 -5.83
N GLU A 706 9.93 10.16 -4.71
CA GLU A 706 11.25 9.52 -4.65
C GLU A 706 11.18 8.00 -4.82
N ALA A 707 10.20 7.33 -4.18
CA ALA A 707 9.90 5.92 -4.44
C ALA A 707 9.55 5.69 -5.92
N ALA A 708 8.77 6.57 -6.54
CA ALA A 708 8.47 6.51 -7.97
C ALA A 708 9.72 6.68 -8.86
N ARG A 709 10.64 7.59 -8.50
CA ARG A 709 11.93 7.75 -9.20
C ARG A 709 12.78 6.49 -9.10
N GLN A 710 12.88 5.88 -7.93
CA GLN A 710 13.65 4.64 -7.71
C GLN A 710 13.01 3.43 -8.42
N ALA A 711 11.67 3.34 -8.44
CA ALA A 711 10.93 2.35 -9.21
C ALA A 711 11.06 2.57 -10.74
N LYS A 712 11.01 3.82 -11.25
CA LYS A 712 11.29 4.11 -12.68
C LYS A 712 12.74 3.79 -13.03
N ALA A 713 13.71 4.08 -12.15
CA ALA A 713 15.12 3.77 -12.35
C ALA A 713 15.42 2.25 -12.36
N THR A 714 14.57 1.42 -11.76
CA THR A 714 14.64 -0.06 -11.84
C THR A 714 13.63 -0.65 -12.84
N PHE A 715 12.92 0.19 -13.60
CA PHE A 715 11.87 -0.17 -14.56
C PHE A 715 10.73 -1.04 -13.97
N ALA A 716 10.51 -0.90 -12.66
CA ALA A 716 9.28 -1.27 -11.97
C ALA A 716 8.17 -0.24 -12.29
N THR A 717 7.72 -0.24 -13.56
CA THR A 717 6.87 0.83 -14.11
C THR A 717 5.46 0.88 -13.51
N ARG A 718 4.92 -0.27 -13.08
CA ARG A 718 3.60 -0.38 -12.43
C ARG A 718 3.65 0.10 -10.97
N GLU A 719 4.74 -0.22 -10.29
CA GLU A 719 5.09 0.23 -8.95
C GLU A 719 5.29 1.75 -8.96
N ALA A 720 6.07 2.26 -9.92
CA ALA A 720 6.24 3.70 -10.13
C ALA A 720 4.90 4.41 -10.35
N ALA A 721 4.06 3.93 -11.28
CA ALA A 721 2.71 4.48 -11.50
C ALA A 721 1.82 4.44 -10.23
N SER A 722 1.99 3.42 -9.39
CA SER A 722 1.26 3.28 -8.12
C SER A 722 1.78 4.21 -7.03
N HIS A 723 3.10 4.41 -6.92
CA HIS A 723 3.73 5.41 -6.05
C HIS A 723 3.33 6.84 -6.47
N LEU A 724 3.30 7.14 -7.77
CA LEU A 724 2.83 8.41 -8.32
C LEU A 724 1.35 8.64 -8.00
N SER A 725 0.52 7.60 -8.12
CA SER A 725 -0.88 7.64 -7.71
C SER A 725 -1.04 7.91 -6.20
N ALA A 726 -0.21 7.31 -5.35
CA ALA A 726 -0.18 7.57 -3.91
C ALA A 726 0.32 9.00 -3.57
N CYS A 727 1.31 9.52 -4.31
CA CYS A 727 1.77 10.90 -4.22
C CYS A 727 0.64 11.90 -4.52
N LEU A 728 -0.07 11.69 -5.64
CA LEU A 728 -1.20 12.52 -6.07
C LEU A 728 -2.41 12.39 -5.12
N ALA A 729 -2.69 11.20 -4.58
CA ALA A 729 -3.74 11.01 -3.58
C ALA A 729 -3.42 11.72 -2.26
N THR A 730 -2.19 11.61 -1.76
CA THR A 730 -1.75 12.24 -0.52
C THR A 730 -1.77 13.77 -0.64
N SER A 731 -1.26 14.31 -1.74
CA SER A 731 -1.26 15.77 -2.00
C SER A 731 -2.64 16.36 -2.32
N ARG A 732 -3.63 15.54 -2.68
CA ARG A 732 -5.06 15.94 -2.75
C ARG A 732 -5.74 16.02 -1.38
N SER A 733 -5.16 15.45 -0.32
CA SER A 733 -5.79 15.39 1.01
C SER A 733 -5.80 16.72 1.80
N LEU A 734 -5.50 17.85 1.14
CA LEU A 734 -5.64 19.22 1.67
C LEU A 734 -7.11 19.68 1.75
N ALA A 735 -7.98 18.83 2.32
CA ALA A 735 -9.41 19.08 2.52
C ALA A 735 -9.65 20.07 3.67
N GLY A 736 -9.26 21.33 3.46
CA GLY A 736 -9.33 22.39 4.47
C GLY A 736 -9.24 23.83 3.95
N GLY A 737 -9.38 24.05 2.64
CA GLY A 737 -9.40 25.41 2.04
C GLY A 737 -8.05 26.15 2.01
N ALA A 738 -6.97 25.54 2.51
CA ALA A 738 -5.62 26.06 2.37
C ALA A 738 -5.14 25.98 0.91
N GLU A 739 -4.42 27.00 0.45
CA GLU A 739 -3.80 26.97 -0.88
C GLU A 739 -2.76 25.86 -0.99
N VAL A 740 -2.70 25.22 -2.16
CA VAL A 740 -1.68 24.20 -2.46
C VAL A 740 -0.31 24.90 -2.55
N THR A 741 0.61 24.54 -1.65
CA THR A 741 1.93 25.19 -1.56
C THR A 741 2.74 25.02 -2.86
N PRO A 742 3.71 25.91 -3.16
CA PRO A 742 4.52 25.82 -4.37
C PRO A 742 5.25 24.48 -4.50
N GLU A 743 5.71 23.91 -3.39
CA GLU A 743 6.43 22.63 -3.34
C GLU A 743 5.50 21.46 -3.71
N ILE A 744 4.25 21.46 -3.21
CA ILE A 744 3.26 20.45 -3.60
C ILE A 744 2.86 20.59 -5.08
N ARG A 745 2.75 21.81 -5.61
CA ARG A 745 2.50 22.03 -7.05
C ARG A 745 3.66 21.51 -7.91
N HIS A 746 4.92 21.74 -7.50
CA HIS A 746 6.08 21.15 -8.16
C HIS A 746 6.08 19.62 -8.09
N ILE A 747 5.83 19.02 -6.93
CA ILE A 747 5.74 17.56 -6.75
C ILE A 747 4.62 16.96 -7.61
N ARG A 748 3.45 17.60 -7.69
CA ARG A 748 2.33 17.18 -8.56
C ARG A 748 2.69 17.30 -10.04
N THR A 749 3.40 18.37 -10.43
CA THR A 749 3.92 18.56 -11.79
C THR A 749 4.85 17.42 -12.17
N ASP A 750 5.91 17.18 -11.39
CA ASP A 750 6.87 16.07 -11.59
C ASP A 750 6.15 14.71 -11.67
N ALA A 751 5.19 14.48 -10.78
CA ALA A 751 4.47 13.22 -10.73
C ALA A 751 3.61 12.98 -11.98
N PHE A 752 2.93 14.00 -12.47
CA PHE A 752 2.16 13.92 -13.72
C PHE A 752 3.05 13.82 -14.96
N VAL A 753 4.21 14.50 -15.02
CA VAL A 753 5.19 14.29 -16.11
C VAL A 753 5.66 12.84 -16.13
N MET A 754 6.00 12.28 -14.98
CA MET A 754 6.46 10.89 -14.90
C MET A 754 5.37 9.88 -15.27
N LEU A 755 4.10 10.13 -14.91
CA LEU A 755 2.97 9.31 -15.39
C LEU A 755 2.80 9.42 -16.92
N GLY A 756 3.00 10.59 -17.51
CA GLY A 756 3.01 10.79 -18.97
C GLY A 756 4.10 9.96 -19.65
N ASP A 757 5.35 10.06 -19.16
CA ASP A 757 6.48 9.26 -19.66
C ASP A 757 6.18 7.75 -19.60
N LEU A 758 5.63 7.28 -18.48
CA LEU A 758 5.30 5.86 -18.26
C LEU A 758 4.16 5.37 -19.15
N ALA A 759 3.15 6.20 -19.41
CA ALA A 759 2.05 5.88 -20.32
C ALA A 759 2.50 5.88 -21.79
N SER A 760 3.41 6.78 -22.19
CA SER A 760 4.06 6.76 -23.51
C SER A 760 4.84 5.45 -23.75
N LEU A 761 5.62 5.01 -22.75
CA LEU A 761 6.33 3.72 -22.78
C LEU A 761 5.39 2.50 -22.85
N ALA A 762 4.13 2.65 -22.44
CA ALA A 762 3.08 1.63 -22.55
C ALA A 762 2.28 1.70 -23.87
N GLU A 763 2.67 2.58 -24.80
CA GLU A 763 1.95 2.93 -26.04
C GLU A 763 0.55 3.55 -25.84
N ASP A 764 0.17 3.91 -24.60
CA ASP A 764 -1.07 4.64 -24.31
C ASP A 764 -0.86 6.16 -24.46
N ILE A 765 -0.86 6.57 -25.72
CA ILE A 765 -0.73 7.97 -26.13
C ILE A 765 -1.85 8.84 -25.53
N ALA A 766 -3.05 8.30 -25.30
CA ALA A 766 -4.17 9.08 -24.78
C ALA A 766 -3.97 9.42 -23.30
N THR A 767 -3.68 8.41 -22.47
CA THR A 767 -3.38 8.59 -21.04
C THR A 767 -2.10 9.40 -20.84
N SER A 768 -1.09 9.22 -21.71
CA SER A 768 0.13 10.04 -21.73
C SER A 768 -0.17 11.54 -21.91
N ASP A 769 -0.93 11.89 -22.94
CA ASP A 769 -1.22 13.30 -23.26
C ASP A 769 -2.13 13.95 -22.20
N ASP A 770 -3.04 13.20 -21.58
CA ASP A 770 -3.84 13.67 -20.44
C ASP A 770 -2.99 13.90 -19.19
N HIS A 771 -2.02 13.03 -18.88
CA HIS A 771 -1.09 13.26 -17.77
C HIS A 771 -0.21 14.50 -18.01
N TYR A 772 0.32 14.69 -19.21
CA TYR A 772 1.06 15.92 -19.53
C TYR A 772 0.18 17.19 -19.45
N ARG A 773 -1.09 17.14 -19.86
CA ARG A 773 -2.04 18.26 -19.65
C ARG A 773 -2.25 18.59 -18.18
N GLN A 774 -2.39 17.58 -17.31
CA GLN A 774 -2.47 17.80 -15.86
C GLN A 774 -1.16 18.43 -15.31
N ALA A 775 0.01 17.96 -15.75
CA ALA A 775 1.29 18.56 -15.36
C ALA A 775 1.40 20.04 -15.75
N ILE A 776 0.95 20.43 -16.95
CA ILE A 776 0.94 21.83 -17.41
C ILE A 776 0.00 22.71 -16.55
N TYR A 777 -1.11 22.14 -16.08
CA TYR A 777 -2.05 22.83 -15.18
C TYR A 777 -1.47 23.05 -13.78
N GLU A 778 -0.77 22.06 -13.22
CA GLU A 778 -0.11 22.16 -11.91
C GLU A 778 1.11 23.07 -11.92
N ALA A 779 1.87 23.09 -13.03
CA ALA A 779 3.09 23.86 -13.18
C ALA A 779 2.79 25.36 -13.05
N SER A 780 3.46 26.04 -12.11
CA SER A 780 3.37 27.51 -11.96
C SER A 780 4.18 28.26 -13.01
N ASP A 781 5.29 27.68 -13.45
CA ASP A 781 6.33 28.30 -14.27
C ASP A 781 6.04 28.14 -15.78
N PRO A 782 6.01 29.24 -16.58
CA PRO A 782 5.87 29.18 -18.03
C PRO A 782 6.93 28.35 -18.77
N GLU A 783 8.19 28.35 -18.33
CA GLU A 783 9.26 27.57 -18.98
C GLU A 783 9.05 26.07 -18.76
N VAL A 784 8.67 25.69 -17.53
CA VAL A 784 8.30 24.30 -17.20
C VAL A 784 7.06 23.87 -18.01
N ARG A 785 6.03 24.72 -18.12
CA ARG A 785 4.86 24.44 -18.98
C ARG A 785 5.26 24.20 -20.43
N GLN A 786 6.11 25.07 -20.99
CA GLN A 786 6.57 24.95 -22.37
C GLN A 786 7.36 23.65 -22.59
N ARG A 787 8.28 23.30 -21.67
CA ARG A 787 9.03 22.04 -21.71
C ARG A 787 8.13 20.80 -21.63
N ILE A 788 7.01 20.87 -20.91
CA ILE A 788 6.04 19.76 -20.84
C ILE A 788 5.16 19.69 -22.10
N GLU A 789 4.76 20.83 -22.68
CA GLU A 789 4.05 20.84 -23.98
C GLU A 789 4.93 20.21 -25.08
N LYS A 790 6.24 20.47 -25.08
CA LYS A 790 7.20 19.78 -25.99
C LYS A 790 7.21 18.24 -25.86
N LYS A 791 6.80 17.66 -24.72
CA LYS A 791 6.72 16.20 -24.54
C LYS A 791 5.45 15.58 -25.13
N ARG A 792 4.44 16.38 -25.45
CA ARG A 792 3.11 15.90 -25.89
C ARG A 792 3.12 15.37 -27.32
N HIS A 793 2.19 14.46 -27.60
CA HIS A 793 2.19 13.64 -28.81
C HIS A 793 1.09 14.11 -29.76
N HIS A 794 1.35 15.18 -30.52
CA HIS A 794 0.34 15.84 -31.35
C HIS A 794 0.06 15.02 -32.62
N CYS A 795 -0.90 14.10 -32.51
CA CYS A 795 -1.40 13.30 -33.63
C CYS A 795 -2.07 14.19 -34.69
N ARG A 796 -1.51 14.21 -35.90
CA ARG A 796 -2.04 14.89 -37.10
C ARG A 796 -2.34 13.89 -38.21
N MET A 797 -3.12 14.36 -39.19
CA MET A 797 -3.62 13.56 -40.30
C MET A 797 -3.40 14.30 -41.63
N THR A 798 -2.75 13.65 -42.59
CA THR A 798 -2.68 14.06 -44.00
C THR A 798 -3.29 12.96 -44.88
N LYS A 799 -3.30 13.13 -46.21
CA LYS A 799 -3.88 12.15 -47.16
C LYS A 799 -3.05 12.04 -48.44
N ARG A 800 -2.78 10.80 -48.89
CA ARG A 800 -2.42 10.53 -50.30
C ARG A 800 -3.69 10.17 -51.05
N GLY A 801 -4.19 11.09 -51.88
CA GLY A 801 -5.51 10.98 -52.50
C GLY A 801 -6.61 10.91 -51.45
N SER A 802 -7.41 9.84 -51.45
CA SER A 802 -8.45 9.60 -50.45
C SER A 802 -7.94 8.94 -49.16
N ALA A 803 -6.73 8.34 -49.15
CA ALA A 803 -6.28 7.44 -48.10
C ALA A 803 -5.49 8.18 -46.98
N PRO A 804 -6.05 8.33 -45.76
CA PRO A 804 -5.42 9.09 -44.68
C PRO A 804 -4.17 8.41 -44.10
N ILE A 805 -3.24 9.27 -43.70
CA ILE A 805 -1.93 8.96 -43.13
C ILE A 805 -1.87 9.69 -41.78
N ALA A 806 -1.61 8.95 -40.70
CA ALA A 806 -1.33 9.54 -39.40
C ALA A 806 0.17 9.83 -39.25
N PHE A 807 0.48 10.91 -38.55
CA PHE A 807 1.82 11.19 -38.04
C PHE A 807 1.70 11.89 -36.69
N TYR A 808 2.74 11.82 -35.88
CA TYR A 808 2.79 12.44 -34.56
C TYR A 808 3.90 13.48 -34.56
N GLU A 809 3.54 14.68 -34.11
CA GLU A 809 4.40 15.84 -33.98
C GLU A 809 4.74 16.04 -32.49
N HIS A 810 6.02 16.12 -32.18
CA HIS A 810 6.57 16.22 -30.82
C HIS A 810 7.66 17.30 -30.79
N GLY A 811 7.95 17.87 -29.62
CA GLY A 811 9.04 18.82 -29.43
C GLY A 811 8.82 20.20 -30.06
N ALA A 812 9.87 21.02 -30.03
CA ALA A 812 9.89 22.34 -30.64
C ALA A 812 11.30 22.73 -31.11
N GLY A 813 11.36 23.40 -32.27
CA GLY A 813 12.60 23.95 -32.85
C GLY A 813 12.46 24.19 -34.35
N ASP A 814 13.29 25.08 -34.90
CA ASP A 814 13.23 25.44 -36.34
C ASP A 814 13.71 24.32 -37.27
N THR A 815 14.45 23.36 -36.73
CA THR A 815 14.92 22.15 -37.42
C THR A 815 14.00 20.98 -37.12
N THR A 816 13.48 20.36 -38.19
CA THR A 816 12.54 19.25 -38.12
C THR A 816 13.25 17.92 -38.40
N LEU A 817 13.15 16.96 -37.48
CA LEU A 817 13.66 15.60 -37.65
C LEU A 817 12.50 14.67 -38.04
N LEU A 818 12.48 14.19 -39.29
CA LEU A 818 11.42 13.32 -39.81
C LEU A 818 11.89 11.86 -39.81
N PHE A 819 11.37 11.05 -38.88
CA PHE A 819 11.63 9.62 -38.82
C PHE A 819 10.73 8.85 -39.79
N VAL A 820 11.35 8.08 -40.69
CA VAL A 820 10.69 7.31 -41.74
C VAL A 820 11.06 5.83 -41.63
N SER A 821 10.04 4.98 -41.63
CA SER A 821 10.13 3.51 -41.68
C SER A 821 9.06 2.97 -42.62
N THR A 822 9.33 1.84 -43.29
CA THR A 822 8.32 1.10 -44.06
C THR A 822 7.50 0.15 -43.17
N GLN A 823 8.08 -0.31 -42.06
CA GLN A 823 7.46 -1.23 -41.10
C GLN A 823 6.99 -0.51 -39.83
N ALA A 824 5.99 -1.08 -39.16
CA ALA A 824 5.53 -0.62 -37.84
C ALA A 824 6.68 -0.56 -36.82
N VAL A 825 6.89 0.63 -36.27
CA VAL A 825 7.76 0.93 -35.12
C VAL A 825 6.90 1.72 -34.14
N GLY A 826 6.57 1.12 -32.99
CA GLY A 826 5.66 1.71 -32.01
C GLY A 826 6.26 2.93 -31.31
N LEU A 827 5.41 3.87 -30.85
CA LEU A 827 5.89 5.16 -30.33
C LEU A 827 6.80 5.01 -29.10
N ALA A 828 6.57 4.00 -28.26
CA ALA A 828 7.42 3.69 -27.10
C ALA A 828 8.89 3.45 -27.48
N MET A 829 9.17 2.92 -28.68
CA MET A 829 10.53 2.75 -29.21
C MET A 829 11.27 4.10 -29.35
N PHE A 830 10.53 5.16 -29.67
CA PHE A 830 11.07 6.51 -29.84
C PHE A 830 11.13 7.30 -28.54
N GLN A 831 10.50 6.86 -27.43
CA GLN A 831 10.47 7.66 -26.19
C GLN A 831 11.87 8.09 -25.68
N PRO A 832 12.93 7.25 -25.69
CA PRO A 832 14.29 7.68 -25.32
C PRO A 832 14.88 8.75 -26.25
N PHE A 833 14.42 8.81 -27.51
CA PHE A 833 14.78 9.86 -28.47
C PHE A 833 13.99 11.14 -28.24
N LEU A 834 12.68 11.02 -27.99
CA LEU A 834 11.82 12.16 -27.69
C LEU A 834 12.30 12.87 -26.42
N GLU A 835 12.66 12.14 -25.36
CA GLU A 835 13.18 12.71 -24.12
C GLU A 835 14.48 13.52 -24.29
N ARG A 836 15.31 13.24 -25.32
CA ARG A 836 16.55 13.99 -25.61
C ARG A 836 16.38 15.10 -26.67
N PHE A 837 15.62 14.84 -27.73
CA PHE A 837 15.55 15.74 -28.88
C PHE A 837 14.42 16.77 -28.82
N CYS A 838 13.29 16.47 -28.15
CA CYS A 838 12.12 17.35 -28.18
C CYS A 838 12.36 18.76 -27.62
N ASP A 839 13.38 18.95 -26.77
CA ASP A 839 13.69 20.27 -26.21
C ASP A 839 14.31 21.25 -27.23
N ASN A 840 14.96 20.74 -28.28
CA ASN A 840 15.73 21.53 -29.27
C ASN A 840 15.26 21.35 -30.72
N PHE A 841 14.47 20.31 -30.99
CA PHE A 841 14.04 19.92 -32.33
C PHE A 841 12.55 19.59 -32.38
N ARG A 842 11.92 19.90 -33.51
CA ARG A 842 10.59 19.40 -33.86
C ARG A 842 10.76 17.98 -34.41
N VAL A 843 10.29 16.97 -33.67
CA VAL A 843 10.43 15.56 -34.06
C VAL A 843 9.11 15.06 -34.65
N ILE A 844 9.16 14.45 -35.82
CA ILE A 844 7.99 13.90 -36.51
C ILE A 844 8.18 12.40 -36.71
N THR A 845 7.26 11.60 -36.17
CA THR A 845 7.21 10.14 -36.38
C THR A 845 5.99 9.80 -37.24
N VAL A 846 6.22 9.26 -38.44
CA VAL A 846 5.14 8.84 -39.35
C VAL A 846 4.62 7.46 -38.95
N ASP A 847 3.30 7.29 -38.94
CA ASP A 847 2.64 6.00 -38.71
C ASP A 847 2.53 5.26 -40.06
N PRO A 848 3.30 4.18 -40.31
CA PRO A 848 3.25 3.49 -41.59
C PRO A 848 1.87 2.84 -41.83
N ARG A 849 1.56 2.60 -43.11
CA ARG A 849 0.27 2.05 -43.53
C ARG A 849 -0.02 0.72 -42.83
N GLY A 850 -1.04 0.70 -41.96
CA GLY A 850 -1.48 -0.50 -41.26
C GLY A 850 -0.92 -0.70 -39.85
N SER A 851 -0.17 0.26 -39.30
CA SER A 851 -0.12 0.46 -37.85
C SER A 851 -1.03 1.61 -37.40
N GLY A 852 -1.32 1.62 -36.10
CA GLY A 852 -1.93 2.74 -35.38
C GLY A 852 -3.21 3.29 -36.00
N ARG A 853 -3.11 4.50 -36.57
CA ARG A 853 -4.21 5.31 -37.12
C ARG A 853 -4.11 5.50 -38.65
N SER A 854 -3.02 5.06 -39.27
CA SER A 854 -2.87 5.05 -40.73
C SER A 854 -3.68 3.93 -41.37
N VAL A 855 -4.32 4.18 -42.53
CA VAL A 855 -5.11 3.14 -43.23
C VAL A 855 -4.26 1.94 -43.63
N GLY A 856 -4.78 0.74 -43.36
CA GLY A 856 -4.07 -0.53 -43.51
C GLY A 856 -3.90 -1.04 -44.94
N LEU A 857 -2.85 -1.85 -45.11
CA LEU A 857 -2.46 -2.44 -46.38
C LEU A 857 -3.22 -3.74 -46.65
N ARG A 858 -3.72 -3.86 -47.88
CA ARG A 858 -4.36 -5.07 -48.45
C ARG A 858 -3.61 -5.64 -49.67
N ARG A 859 -2.43 -5.09 -49.96
CA ARG A 859 -1.51 -5.49 -51.04
C ARG A 859 -0.07 -5.05 -50.66
N PRO A 860 0.97 -5.59 -51.31
CA PRO A 860 2.30 -4.99 -51.27
C PRO A 860 2.30 -3.50 -51.61
N TYR A 861 3.18 -2.74 -50.96
CA TYR A 861 3.23 -1.29 -51.05
C TYR A 861 4.66 -0.86 -51.38
N THR A 862 4.85 -0.21 -52.52
CA THR A 862 6.19 -0.02 -53.08
C THR A 862 6.95 1.11 -52.37
N ILE A 863 8.27 1.14 -52.48
CA ILE A 863 9.09 2.20 -51.86
C ILE A 863 8.78 3.57 -52.47
N ALA A 864 8.36 3.64 -53.74
CA ALA A 864 7.80 4.85 -54.35
C ALA A 864 6.41 5.24 -53.79
N GLU A 865 5.56 4.29 -53.38
CA GLU A 865 4.31 4.61 -52.67
C GLU A 865 4.57 5.11 -51.24
N HIS A 866 5.51 4.52 -50.52
CA HIS A 866 6.00 5.04 -49.24
C HIS A 866 6.60 6.45 -49.39
N ALA A 867 7.38 6.72 -50.45
CA ALA A 867 7.92 8.06 -50.72
C ALA A 867 6.82 9.07 -51.04
N SER A 868 5.74 8.64 -51.71
CA SER A 868 4.56 9.47 -51.97
C SER A 868 3.79 9.82 -50.69
N ASP A 869 3.72 8.90 -49.72
CA ASP A 869 3.13 9.18 -48.40
C ASP A 869 4.04 10.09 -47.55
N ALA A 870 5.36 9.87 -47.58
CA ALA A 870 6.34 10.74 -46.90
C ALA A 870 6.29 12.18 -47.44
N LEU A 871 6.18 12.35 -48.77
CA LEU A 871 5.95 13.66 -49.41
C LEU A 871 4.63 14.31 -48.96
N ALA A 872 3.57 13.53 -48.72
CA ALA A 872 2.30 14.06 -48.22
C ALA A 872 2.39 14.54 -46.76
N VAL A 873 3.27 13.94 -45.94
CA VAL A 873 3.61 14.45 -44.59
C VAL A 873 4.50 15.69 -44.70
N ILE A 874 5.58 15.67 -45.47
CA ILE A 874 6.50 16.82 -45.63
C ILE A 874 5.75 18.08 -46.08
N ARG A 875 4.80 17.96 -47.01
CA ARG A 875 3.96 19.08 -47.48
C ARG A 875 3.01 19.63 -46.40
N GLU A 876 2.49 18.76 -45.53
CA GLU A 876 1.61 19.12 -44.40
C GLU A 876 2.39 19.76 -43.22
N LEU A 877 3.70 19.49 -43.11
CA LEU A 877 4.58 20.10 -42.10
C LEU A 877 4.94 21.57 -42.41
N GLY A 878 4.78 22.00 -43.67
CA GLY A 878 5.10 23.34 -44.16
C GLY A 878 6.60 23.57 -44.40
N PRO A 879 7.00 24.78 -44.84
CA PRO A 879 8.41 25.13 -45.02
C PRO A 879 9.16 25.10 -43.67
N THR A 880 10.15 24.22 -43.57
CA THR A 880 10.99 24.05 -42.36
C THR A 880 12.35 23.49 -42.77
N ARG A 881 13.37 23.63 -41.91
CA ARG A 881 14.66 22.97 -42.12
C ARG A 881 14.51 21.48 -41.78
N LEU A 882 14.09 20.68 -42.75
CA LEU A 882 13.81 19.26 -42.54
C LEU A 882 15.06 18.40 -42.77
N ILE A 883 15.27 17.44 -41.89
CA ILE A 883 16.31 16.40 -41.97
C ILE A 883 15.58 15.06 -41.86
N GLY A 884 15.76 14.19 -42.86
CA GLY A 884 15.13 12.87 -42.88
C GLY A 884 15.98 11.83 -42.16
N VAL A 885 15.38 11.06 -41.25
CA VAL A 885 16.02 9.93 -40.56
C VAL A 885 15.37 8.63 -41.02
N GLY A 886 16.07 7.88 -41.88
CA GLY A 886 15.58 6.68 -42.55
C GLY A 886 16.01 5.40 -41.84
N ILE A 887 15.03 4.68 -41.29
CA ILE A 887 15.25 3.41 -40.60
C ILE A 887 15.13 2.26 -41.61
N SER A 888 16.20 1.50 -41.81
CA SER A 888 16.28 0.40 -42.78
C SER A 888 15.84 0.87 -44.18
N LEU A 889 14.89 0.18 -44.84
CA LEU A 889 14.27 0.59 -46.11
C LEU A 889 13.64 2.01 -46.09
N GLY A 890 13.40 2.61 -44.91
CA GLY A 890 13.02 4.02 -44.77
C GLY A 890 14.08 5.01 -45.27
N ALA A 891 15.35 4.61 -45.37
CA ALA A 891 16.38 5.38 -46.07
C ALA A 891 16.09 5.47 -47.58
N ASN A 892 15.69 4.36 -48.20
CA ASN A 892 15.41 4.28 -49.64
C ASN A 892 14.15 5.09 -50.00
N VAL A 893 13.20 5.19 -49.08
CA VAL A 893 12.09 6.14 -49.13
C VAL A 893 12.61 7.58 -49.20
N LEU A 894 13.51 7.98 -48.29
CA LEU A 894 14.09 9.33 -48.25
C LEU A 894 14.98 9.65 -49.46
N PHE A 895 15.76 8.70 -49.97
CA PHE A 895 16.53 8.88 -51.20
C PHE A 895 15.62 9.11 -52.42
N ARG A 896 14.47 8.42 -52.51
CA ARG A 896 13.45 8.71 -53.53
C ARG A 896 12.81 10.09 -53.34
N VAL A 897 12.56 10.54 -52.10
CA VAL A 897 12.10 11.91 -51.82
C VAL A 897 13.14 12.94 -52.29
N ALA A 898 14.41 12.77 -51.90
CA ALA A 898 15.51 13.68 -52.27
C ALA A 898 15.75 13.75 -53.78
N HIS A 899 15.57 12.65 -54.51
CA HIS A 899 15.68 12.63 -55.96
C HIS A 899 14.47 13.28 -56.68
N GLN A 900 13.27 13.19 -56.10
CA GLN A 900 12.05 13.77 -56.67
C GLN A 900 11.85 15.26 -56.33
N ALA A 901 12.37 15.71 -55.19
CA ALA A 901 12.23 17.08 -54.69
C ALA A 901 13.47 17.45 -53.83
N PRO A 902 14.63 17.73 -54.46
CA PRO A 902 15.91 17.94 -53.77
C PRO A 902 15.89 19.10 -52.76
N GLU A 903 15.01 20.07 -52.94
CA GLU A 903 14.85 21.24 -52.09
C GLU A 903 14.19 20.97 -50.73
N LEU A 904 13.57 19.80 -50.54
CA LEU A 904 12.79 19.49 -49.32
C LEU A 904 13.63 18.90 -48.18
N LEU A 905 14.86 18.43 -48.44
CA LEU A 905 15.69 17.75 -47.44
C LEU A 905 17.04 18.46 -47.28
N SER A 906 17.22 19.14 -46.14
CA SER A 906 18.49 19.82 -45.78
C SER A 906 19.59 18.86 -45.30
N GLY A 907 19.25 17.58 -45.12
CA GLY A 907 20.17 16.49 -44.81
C GLY A 907 19.41 15.16 -44.68
N ILE A 908 20.14 14.05 -44.80
CA ILE A 908 19.63 12.69 -44.62
C ILE A 908 20.49 11.97 -43.58
N VAL A 909 19.87 11.10 -42.78
CA VAL A 909 20.55 10.15 -41.90
C VAL A 909 19.98 8.77 -42.17
N THR A 910 20.84 7.77 -42.37
CA THR A 910 20.41 6.37 -42.59
C THR A 910 20.83 5.46 -41.44
N ILE A 911 20.05 4.41 -41.20
CA ILE A 911 20.29 3.45 -40.12
C ILE A 911 20.02 2.04 -40.64
N GLY A 912 21.05 1.20 -40.78
CA GLY A 912 20.88 -0.19 -41.25
C GLY A 912 20.37 -0.27 -42.70
N ALA A 913 20.76 0.66 -43.58
CA ALA A 913 20.10 0.86 -44.86
C ALA A 913 20.63 -0.07 -45.98
N PRO A 914 19.78 -0.90 -46.62
CA PRO A 914 20.17 -1.71 -47.77
C PRO A 914 20.14 -0.89 -49.07
N THR A 915 21.18 -0.97 -49.90
CA THR A 915 21.25 -0.28 -51.21
C THR A 915 20.23 -0.79 -52.23
N ALA A 916 19.91 -2.09 -52.18
CA ALA A 916 19.05 -2.78 -53.13
C ALA A 916 17.74 -3.26 -52.48
N GLY A 917 16.62 -3.18 -53.21
CA GLY A 917 15.29 -3.52 -52.69
C GLY A 917 15.08 -5.00 -52.40
N GLN A 918 15.43 -5.85 -53.36
CA GLN A 918 15.52 -7.32 -53.22
C GLN A 918 16.74 -7.88 -53.99
N GLY A 919 17.81 -7.09 -54.11
CA GLY A 919 19.12 -7.58 -54.56
C GLY A 919 19.75 -8.41 -53.46
N LEU A 920 19.92 -9.71 -53.70
CA LEU A 920 20.24 -10.70 -52.66
C LEU A 920 21.67 -10.58 -52.09
N GLU A 921 22.55 -9.80 -52.74
CA GLU A 921 23.99 -9.74 -52.46
C GLU A 921 24.39 -9.06 -51.13
N HIS A 922 23.42 -8.48 -50.40
CA HIS A 922 23.69 -7.68 -49.18
C HIS A 922 22.81 -8.05 -47.98
N PHE A 923 21.89 -9.01 -48.12
CA PHE A 923 21.14 -9.59 -47.02
C PHE A 923 21.76 -10.94 -46.62
N SER A 924 21.50 -11.41 -45.40
CA SER A 924 21.99 -12.72 -44.94
C SER A 924 21.26 -13.90 -45.58
N ASP A 925 21.97 -15.01 -45.81
CA ASP A 925 21.41 -16.23 -46.42
C ASP A 925 20.19 -16.77 -45.64
N ASP A 926 20.20 -16.67 -44.31
CA ASP A 926 19.07 -17.01 -43.44
C ASP A 926 17.80 -16.23 -43.80
N TRP A 927 17.94 -14.91 -44.06
CA TRP A 927 16.84 -14.04 -44.45
C TRP A 927 16.29 -14.38 -45.84
N ILE A 928 17.19 -14.74 -46.75
CA ILE A 928 16.86 -15.10 -48.13
C ILE A 928 16.12 -16.44 -48.19
N ALA A 929 16.62 -17.46 -47.48
CA ALA A 929 15.98 -18.76 -47.36
C ALA A 929 14.60 -18.64 -46.69
N LEU A 930 14.48 -17.82 -45.64
CA LEU A 930 13.22 -17.53 -44.96
C LEU A 930 12.20 -16.86 -45.88
N GLN A 931 12.59 -15.88 -46.71
CA GLN A 931 11.68 -15.28 -47.68
C GLN A 931 11.15 -16.29 -48.71
N ALA A 932 11.99 -17.21 -49.17
CA ALA A 932 11.58 -18.27 -50.10
C ALA A 932 10.56 -19.21 -49.44
N GLU A 933 10.81 -19.62 -48.19
CA GLU A 933 9.91 -20.47 -47.41
C GLU A 933 8.59 -19.77 -47.06
N MET A 934 8.63 -18.48 -46.68
CA MET A 934 7.42 -17.67 -46.48
C MET A 934 6.52 -17.62 -47.71
N ARG A 935 7.10 -17.42 -48.90
CA ARG A 935 6.35 -17.42 -50.17
C ARG A 935 5.71 -18.78 -50.47
N ARG A 936 6.18 -19.86 -49.83
CA ARG A 936 5.67 -21.24 -49.95
C ARG A 936 4.62 -21.59 -48.88
N THR A 937 4.79 -21.17 -47.62
CA THR A 937 3.91 -21.57 -46.49
C THR A 937 2.88 -20.51 -46.11
N GLY A 938 3.20 -19.23 -46.27
CA GLY A 938 2.39 -18.13 -45.75
C GLY A 938 2.34 -18.05 -44.22
N GLU A 939 3.26 -18.68 -43.51
CA GLU A 939 3.40 -18.54 -42.05
C GLU A 939 4.13 -17.23 -41.68
N VAL A 940 3.67 -16.55 -40.62
CA VAL A 940 4.11 -15.18 -40.31
C VAL A 940 4.82 -15.06 -38.96
N GLU A 941 4.39 -15.78 -37.92
CA GLU A 941 5.07 -15.72 -36.61
C GLU A 941 6.53 -16.25 -36.65
N PRO A 942 6.84 -17.41 -37.28
CA PRO A 942 8.22 -17.90 -37.34
C PRO A 942 9.16 -16.92 -38.04
N MET A 943 8.71 -16.28 -39.13
CA MET A 943 9.47 -15.20 -39.75
C MET A 943 9.58 -13.97 -38.84
N LEU A 944 8.49 -13.51 -38.21
CA LEU A 944 8.58 -12.32 -37.35
C LEU A 944 9.60 -12.52 -36.23
N ARG A 945 9.68 -13.73 -35.66
CA ARG A 945 10.68 -14.08 -34.65
C ARG A 945 12.11 -14.03 -35.22
N LEU A 946 12.36 -14.63 -36.39
CA LEU A 946 13.68 -14.62 -37.01
C LEU A 946 14.08 -13.21 -37.50
N HIS A 947 13.20 -12.49 -38.19
CA HIS A 947 13.42 -11.11 -38.66
C HIS A 947 13.74 -10.15 -37.51
N VAL A 948 12.91 -10.15 -36.46
CA VAL A 948 13.14 -9.32 -35.27
C VAL A 948 14.40 -9.79 -34.55
N GLY A 949 14.75 -11.08 -34.59
CA GLY A 949 16.02 -11.61 -34.09
C GLY A 949 17.27 -11.20 -34.88
N GLN A 950 17.18 -10.95 -36.19
CA GLN A 950 18.29 -10.38 -36.96
C GLN A 950 18.40 -8.86 -36.78
N ILE A 951 17.26 -8.16 -36.61
CA ILE A 951 17.23 -6.72 -36.28
C ILE A 951 17.83 -6.45 -34.89
N PHE A 952 17.42 -7.24 -33.91
CA PHE A 952 17.76 -7.10 -32.49
C PHE A 952 18.67 -8.26 -32.08
N SER A 953 19.76 -8.39 -32.82
CA SER A 953 20.74 -9.48 -32.79
C SER A 953 21.52 -9.63 -31.47
N GLU A 954 21.52 -8.57 -30.66
CA GLU A 954 22.28 -8.43 -29.43
C GLU A 954 21.65 -9.27 -28.27
N PRO A 955 22.46 -9.97 -27.44
CA PRO A 955 21.96 -10.79 -26.32
C PRO A 955 21.19 -10.03 -25.22
N GLU A 956 21.18 -8.71 -25.29
CA GLU A 956 20.46 -7.79 -24.42
C GLU A 956 19.03 -7.46 -24.92
N MET A 957 18.70 -7.77 -26.18
CA MET A 957 17.40 -7.42 -26.79
C MET A 957 16.41 -8.59 -26.92
N HIS A 958 16.78 -9.80 -26.47
CA HIS A 958 15.98 -11.02 -26.69
C HIS A 958 14.58 -11.01 -26.04
N GLU A 959 14.36 -10.31 -24.91
CA GLU A 959 13.01 -10.17 -24.33
C GLU A 959 12.20 -9.05 -25.01
N MET A 960 12.89 -8.08 -25.63
CA MET A 960 12.27 -7.04 -26.45
C MET A 960 11.75 -7.61 -27.77
N LEU A 961 12.40 -8.65 -28.30
CA LEU A 961 11.93 -9.47 -29.43
C LEU A 961 10.50 -9.98 -29.19
N ASP A 962 10.22 -10.62 -28.05
CA ASP A 962 8.88 -11.13 -27.72
C ASP A 962 7.84 -10.02 -27.51
N SER A 963 8.25 -8.82 -27.11
CA SER A 963 7.35 -7.66 -27.03
C SER A 963 7.01 -7.12 -28.43
N VAL A 964 8.02 -6.92 -29.28
CA VAL A 964 7.89 -6.43 -30.66
C VAL A 964 7.12 -7.42 -31.52
N VAL A 965 7.37 -8.73 -31.39
CA VAL A 965 6.61 -9.79 -32.09
C VAL A 965 5.16 -9.80 -31.62
N ARG A 966 4.86 -9.80 -30.31
CA ARG A 966 3.47 -9.73 -29.82
C ARG A 966 2.75 -8.45 -30.24
N SER A 967 3.43 -7.31 -30.32
CA SER A 967 2.81 -6.08 -30.83
C SER A 967 2.53 -6.15 -32.33
N ARG A 968 3.48 -6.67 -33.13
CA ARG A 968 3.32 -6.87 -34.58
C ARG A 968 2.24 -7.90 -34.92
N LEU A 969 2.09 -8.98 -34.13
CA LEU A 969 1.04 -9.99 -34.32
C LEU A 969 -0.40 -9.46 -34.10
N LYS A 970 -0.58 -8.24 -33.58
CA LYS A 970 -1.89 -7.56 -33.54
C LYS A 970 -2.31 -7.01 -34.92
N LEU A 971 -1.39 -6.89 -35.87
CA LEU A 971 -1.66 -6.32 -37.20
C LEU A 971 -2.27 -7.37 -38.14
N PRO A 972 -3.06 -6.97 -39.15
CA PRO A 972 -3.59 -7.90 -40.15
C PRO A 972 -2.50 -8.69 -40.85
N LYS A 973 -2.75 -9.97 -41.13
CA LYS A 973 -1.79 -10.88 -41.81
C LYS A 973 -1.32 -10.30 -43.14
N GLU A 974 -2.21 -9.66 -43.88
CA GLU A 974 -1.96 -9.05 -45.19
C GLU A 974 -1.03 -7.83 -45.07
N THR A 975 -1.19 -7.03 -44.01
CA THR A 975 -0.28 -5.92 -43.70
C THR A 975 1.09 -6.45 -43.29
N LEU A 976 1.17 -7.47 -42.44
CA LEU A 976 2.44 -8.09 -42.06
C LEU A 976 3.17 -8.68 -43.27
N LEU A 977 2.48 -9.40 -44.15
CA LEU A 977 3.06 -9.92 -45.40
C LEU A 977 3.54 -8.80 -46.32
N SER A 978 2.84 -7.66 -46.40
CA SER A 978 3.24 -6.51 -47.22
C SER A 978 4.52 -5.80 -46.76
N PHE A 979 5.02 -6.07 -45.54
CA PHE A 979 6.33 -5.59 -45.08
C PHE A 979 7.53 -6.38 -45.64
N PHE A 980 7.28 -7.53 -46.30
CA PHE A 980 8.30 -8.50 -46.69
C PHE A 980 8.17 -8.98 -48.14
N LEU A 981 6.96 -8.97 -48.69
CA LEU A 981 6.69 -9.33 -50.08
C LEU A 981 6.69 -8.09 -50.98
N ASP A 982 7.40 -8.19 -52.11
CA ASP A 982 7.41 -7.28 -53.26
C ASP A 982 7.86 -5.82 -53.03
N ALA A 983 9.02 -5.62 -52.40
CA ALA A 983 9.78 -4.38 -52.47
C ALA A 983 10.55 -4.22 -53.81
N THR A 984 9.86 -4.48 -54.94
CA THR A 984 10.48 -4.62 -56.27
C THR A 984 11.09 -3.34 -56.86
N ASP A 985 10.77 -2.18 -56.28
CA ASP A 985 11.33 -0.86 -56.62
C ASP A 985 12.28 -0.31 -55.54
N GLY A 986 12.69 -1.14 -54.56
CA GLY A 986 13.49 -0.67 -53.43
C GLY A 986 14.97 -0.41 -53.75
N ASP A 987 15.45 -0.78 -54.93
CA ASP A 987 16.81 -0.41 -55.38
C ASP A 987 16.89 1.10 -55.66
N VAL A 988 17.90 1.72 -55.07
CA VAL A 988 18.20 3.16 -55.18
C VAL A 988 19.60 3.43 -55.73
N THR A 989 20.42 2.42 -56.00
CA THR A 989 21.82 2.57 -56.45
C THR A 989 21.95 3.52 -57.65
N GLY A 990 21.08 3.38 -58.65
CA GLY A 990 21.03 4.23 -59.84
C GLY A 990 20.55 5.68 -59.62
N ILE A 991 20.04 6.04 -58.43
CA ILE A 991 19.65 7.42 -58.08
C ILE A 991 20.55 8.08 -57.02
N LEU A 992 21.33 7.31 -56.23
CA LEU A 992 22.22 7.86 -55.21
C LEU A 992 23.18 8.95 -55.73
N PRO A 993 23.82 8.83 -56.93
CA PRO A 993 24.71 9.87 -57.45
C PRO A 993 24.04 11.23 -57.73
N ALA A 994 22.70 11.26 -57.81
CA ALA A 994 21.89 12.47 -57.99
C ALA A 994 21.32 13.03 -56.66
N VAL A 995 21.56 12.36 -55.53
CA VAL A 995 21.14 12.85 -54.21
C VAL A 995 22.24 13.74 -53.63
N HIS A 996 22.10 15.05 -53.84
CA HIS A 996 23.06 16.04 -53.35
C HIS A 996 22.87 16.47 -51.89
N ALA A 997 21.78 16.06 -51.23
CA ALA A 997 21.57 16.30 -49.81
C ALA A 997 22.72 15.66 -48.99
N PRO A 998 23.39 16.39 -48.08
CA PRO A 998 24.45 15.80 -47.26
C PRO A 998 23.87 14.66 -46.43
N THR A 999 24.60 13.54 -46.34
CA THR A 999 24.07 12.30 -45.79
C THR A 999 25.00 11.69 -44.76
N LEU A 1000 24.51 11.50 -43.54
CA LEU A 1000 25.16 10.66 -42.54
C LEU A 1000 24.67 9.21 -42.71
N VAL A 1001 25.51 8.35 -43.27
CA VAL A 1001 25.27 6.91 -43.33
C VAL A 1001 25.66 6.30 -41.98
N THR A 1002 24.76 5.55 -41.34
CA THR A 1002 25.10 4.85 -40.08
C THR A 1002 24.76 3.37 -40.12
N HIS A 1003 25.67 2.54 -39.60
CA HIS A 1003 25.56 1.08 -39.65
C HIS A 1003 26.17 0.41 -38.42
N GLY A 1004 25.68 -0.77 -38.06
CA GLY A 1004 26.29 -1.62 -37.03
C GLY A 1004 27.39 -2.52 -37.61
N ALA A 1005 28.51 -2.67 -36.91
CA ALA A 1005 29.60 -3.54 -37.33
C ALA A 1005 29.21 -5.04 -37.33
N GLU A 1006 28.18 -5.42 -36.56
CA GLU A 1006 27.69 -6.79 -36.41
C GLU A 1006 26.24 -6.96 -36.93
N ASP A 1007 25.80 -6.10 -37.85
CA ASP A 1007 24.48 -6.22 -38.49
C ASP A 1007 24.34 -7.56 -39.24
N ARG A 1008 23.41 -8.40 -38.77
CA ARG A 1008 23.11 -9.73 -39.32
C ARG A 1008 21.99 -9.73 -40.36
N LEU A 1009 21.35 -8.58 -40.60
CA LEU A 1009 20.30 -8.42 -41.60
C LEU A 1009 20.83 -7.75 -42.87
N VAL A 1010 21.67 -6.72 -42.75
CA VAL A 1010 22.28 -5.99 -43.87
C VAL A 1010 23.79 -5.87 -43.68
N SER A 1011 24.58 -6.28 -44.67
CA SER A 1011 26.05 -6.28 -44.55
C SER A 1011 26.63 -4.85 -44.51
N LEU A 1012 27.74 -4.67 -43.78
CA LEU A 1012 28.45 -3.38 -43.69
C LEU A 1012 28.87 -2.84 -45.07
N ALA A 1013 29.18 -3.73 -46.02
CA ALA A 1013 29.50 -3.39 -47.41
C ALA A 1013 28.37 -2.62 -48.13
N ALA A 1014 27.10 -2.80 -47.75
CA ALA A 1014 26.00 -1.99 -48.29
C ALA A 1014 26.07 -0.53 -47.79
N ALA A 1015 26.49 -0.30 -46.54
CA ALA A 1015 26.69 1.05 -46.02
C ALA A 1015 27.92 1.73 -46.65
N GLU A 1016 29.02 0.99 -46.83
CA GLU A 1016 30.21 1.46 -47.56
C GLU A 1016 29.87 1.82 -49.01
N LEU A 1017 29.12 0.96 -49.72
CA LEU A 1017 28.65 1.22 -51.08
C LEU A 1017 27.73 2.45 -51.13
N THR A 1018 26.78 2.58 -50.20
CA THR A 1018 25.88 3.74 -50.07
C THR A 1018 26.69 5.03 -49.92
N ALA A 1019 27.68 5.04 -49.03
CA ALA A 1019 28.54 6.20 -48.81
C ALA A 1019 29.41 6.53 -50.03
N SER A 1020 29.88 5.52 -50.78
CA SER A 1020 30.70 5.73 -52.00
C SER A 1020 29.91 6.29 -53.19
N LEU A 1021 28.60 6.02 -53.27
CA LEU A 1021 27.73 6.46 -54.36
C LEU A 1021 27.08 7.84 -54.11
N LEU A 1022 27.10 8.32 -52.87
CA LEU A 1022 26.52 9.61 -52.48
C LEU A 1022 27.60 10.71 -52.49
N PRO A 1023 27.42 11.81 -53.25
CA PRO A 1023 28.45 12.83 -53.44
C PRO A 1023 28.82 13.63 -52.17
N ASN A 1024 27.96 13.63 -51.14
CA ASN A 1024 28.10 14.40 -49.91
C ASN A 1024 27.88 13.53 -48.66
N ALA A 1025 28.36 12.29 -48.66
CA ALA A 1025 28.16 11.35 -47.54
C ALA A 1025 29.35 11.24 -46.56
N THR A 1026 29.04 10.96 -45.30
CA THR A 1026 29.97 10.45 -44.29
C THR A 1026 29.43 9.14 -43.71
N LEU A 1027 30.32 8.25 -43.25
CA LEU A 1027 29.95 6.95 -42.69
C LEU A 1027 30.37 6.87 -41.21
N HIS A 1028 29.44 6.52 -40.32
CA HIS A 1028 29.71 6.16 -38.93
C HIS A 1028 29.35 4.70 -38.67
N VAL A 1029 30.28 3.96 -38.05
CA VAL A 1029 30.12 2.52 -37.78
C VAL A 1029 30.11 2.28 -36.27
N PHE A 1030 29.01 1.70 -35.78
CA PHE A 1030 28.86 1.32 -34.37
C PHE A 1030 29.49 -0.05 -34.12
N ASN A 1031 30.63 -0.07 -33.44
CA ASN A 1031 31.35 -1.31 -33.09
C ASN A 1031 30.56 -2.13 -32.06
N GLY A 1032 30.44 -3.45 -32.26
CA GLY A 1032 29.74 -4.34 -31.33
C GLY A 1032 28.21 -4.20 -31.30
N LYS A 1033 27.60 -3.70 -32.39
CA LYS A 1033 26.16 -3.42 -32.50
C LYS A 1033 25.58 -3.90 -33.84
N GLY A 1034 24.30 -4.28 -33.82
CA GLY A 1034 23.56 -4.88 -34.94
C GLY A 1034 22.83 -3.85 -35.81
N HIS A 1035 21.70 -4.26 -36.41
CA HIS A 1035 20.98 -3.51 -37.44
C HIS A 1035 20.50 -2.11 -37.00
N LEU A 1036 20.06 -1.97 -35.75
CA LEU A 1036 19.48 -0.72 -35.22
C LEU A 1036 20.27 -0.19 -34.01
N PRO A 1037 21.47 0.38 -34.23
CA PRO A 1037 22.24 1.06 -33.19
C PRO A 1037 21.49 2.28 -32.62
N LEU A 1038 20.44 2.76 -33.31
CA LEU A 1038 19.41 3.62 -32.75
C LEU A 1038 18.89 3.09 -31.40
N PHE A 1039 18.57 1.81 -31.28
CA PHE A 1039 17.97 1.24 -30.07
C PHE A 1039 19.00 0.58 -29.14
N THR A 1040 20.15 0.14 -29.65
CA THR A 1040 21.18 -0.58 -28.87
C THR A 1040 22.42 0.25 -28.54
N ALA A 1041 22.56 1.45 -29.12
CA ALA A 1041 23.61 2.44 -28.84
C ALA A 1041 23.05 3.88 -28.76
N THR A 1042 21.81 4.04 -28.29
CA THR A 1042 21.03 5.29 -28.21
C THR A 1042 21.85 6.54 -27.87
N ALA A 1043 22.66 6.49 -26.80
CA ALA A 1043 23.42 7.64 -26.33
C ALA A 1043 24.50 8.10 -27.33
N GLU A 1044 25.20 7.14 -27.97
CA GLU A 1044 26.19 7.41 -29.01
C GLU A 1044 25.50 7.91 -30.29
N PHE A 1045 24.44 7.23 -30.75
CA PHE A 1045 23.70 7.63 -31.94
C PHE A 1045 23.20 9.08 -31.84
N CYS A 1046 22.65 9.47 -30.69
CA CYS A 1046 22.23 10.85 -30.45
C CYS A 1046 23.40 11.84 -30.53
N ASN A 1047 24.59 11.50 -30.02
CA ASN A 1047 25.78 12.35 -30.11
C ASN A 1047 26.21 12.58 -31.58
N VAL A 1048 26.23 11.51 -32.39
CA VAL A 1048 26.61 11.54 -33.80
C VAL A 1048 25.58 12.33 -34.62
N LEU A 1049 24.28 12.09 -34.39
CA LEU A 1049 23.19 12.83 -35.03
C LEU A 1049 23.26 14.33 -34.73
N GLU A 1050 23.44 14.73 -33.48
CA GLU A 1050 23.62 16.14 -33.13
C GLU A 1050 24.88 16.76 -33.76
N ALA A 1051 25.99 16.00 -33.86
CA ALA A 1051 27.23 16.50 -34.49
C ALA A 1051 27.01 16.79 -35.99
N PHE A 1052 26.33 15.91 -36.70
CA PHE A 1052 25.94 16.10 -38.09
C PHE A 1052 24.97 17.29 -38.28
N ILE A 1053 23.97 17.45 -37.40
CA ILE A 1053 23.08 18.62 -37.47
C ILE A 1053 23.86 19.93 -37.20
N ARG A 1054 24.87 19.90 -36.33
CA ARG A 1054 25.75 21.06 -36.05
C ARG A 1054 26.65 21.41 -37.24
N SER A 1055 27.23 20.44 -37.97
CA SER A 1055 28.05 20.74 -39.17
C SER A 1055 27.21 21.29 -40.32
N LEU A 1056 26.02 20.72 -40.55
CA LEU A 1056 25.01 21.26 -41.46
C LEU A 1056 24.67 22.73 -41.15
N ALA A 1057 24.63 23.13 -39.87
CA ALA A 1057 24.38 24.51 -39.47
C ALA A 1057 25.60 25.44 -39.66
N ALA A 1058 26.82 24.90 -39.65
CA ALA A 1058 28.06 25.65 -39.82
C ALA A 1058 28.48 25.86 -41.28
N GLY A 1059 27.76 25.29 -42.26
CA GLY A 1059 28.11 25.38 -43.69
C GLY A 1059 29.41 24.64 -44.03
N ARG A 1060 29.75 23.59 -43.27
CA ARG A 1060 30.92 22.74 -43.47
C ARG A 1060 30.48 21.29 -43.66
N PRO A 1061 31.23 20.45 -44.41
CA PRO A 1061 31.09 19.00 -44.28
C PRO A 1061 31.36 18.58 -42.83
N ALA A 1062 30.77 17.45 -42.42
CA ALA A 1062 30.82 16.91 -41.07
C ALA A 1062 32.21 16.34 -40.71
#